data_AF-A0A7L4HHS5-F1
#
_entry.id   AF-A0A7L4HHS5-F1
#
_cell.length_a   1.000
_cell.length_b   1.000
_cell.length_c   1.000
_cell.angle_alpha   90.00
_cell.angle_beta   90.00
_cell.angle_gamma   90.00
#
_symmetry.space_group_name_H-M   'P 1'
#
loop_
_entity.id
_entity.type
_entity.pdbx_description
1 polymer ?
#
loop_
_entity_poly.entity_id
_entity_poly.type
_entity_poly.pdbx_seq_one_letter_code
_entity_poly.pdbx_strand_id
1 'polypeptide(L)'
;MAAASWYHRDISRVVAEELLAKAGRDGCFLVRDSESISGAYALCLLFQRHVHTYRILPDDEGLLSVQTIQGIQAKCFRTLPDLIGAYQQPNNGLVTPLLYPVHRARQAADEDSDGEDGRGGGHTASAVPSGGAGAGTWPSAPIAGRTHISQQLHQRLQEQVHSSPASDFMGFMAEYLNHHLQLDLEALRHGHPQLRHLSTALVTACRALHRRAAGGGGGGQPLGPPASALEIDFTLAGLETLARVFDPPASPRSPAREQVSCLWGLLTSDPDLELLLNKISTVNHLLSSLEKKVLKSLQETVSRHNLALPSVAVTPPPAAKPLAVQTFEVKVGKSQRAALTVDVESGTVAITKRGSGSPEETIPQDKILQLIKYQSVQSKARLVYDREPQRNLSRDFVFPSARKREAFCQLLQLMKIQHSNLDEPDLISVYIGTWNMGSTPPPRSLASWLTSRGLGRTQDETTACIPHDIYVIGTQENSLGDREWVEFLRASLKTLMAIDYRVVALQCLWSIKIVVLVKPEHERRISHVHTSSVKTGIANTLGNKGAVGVSFLFNGTSFGFVNCHLASGSEKTHRRNQNYSDILRSLVLGDKRLGAFDLTLRFTHLFWFGDLNYRLDMDVQDILAHITKKEFDALLTVDQLNLERDKNKVFLRFSEGDISFPPTYRYERGSRDSYMWQKFKPTGVRINVPSWCDRILWKSHPETHVVCNSYGCTDDIVTSDHSPVFATFEVGVTSQFVPKKAPGSGPEPLAFIEWESIEVIMKTASRSKCYIEFHSYCLEEAQRSGENTSQSCDIPGFLKLGWSAKHLPVLNPILPDLEYLGDQHLLLSIKGVESCESYGECCIAMRSMIGSMAQQFETFLFHRGEETGSMRGWMKVRVPKDRHSTRERLYAGLSPAMSPGHAPAEPSPAVLCRSRPRSLPEPAAGYTNPAYFIFEGVP
;
A
#
# COMPACT_ATOMS: atom_id res chain seq x y z
N MET A 1 -61.84 -8.00 -28.17
CA MET A 1 -60.81 -8.51 -29.11
C MET A 1 -60.34 -9.87 -28.62
N ALA A 2 -60.09 -10.83 -29.53
CA ALA A 2 -59.42 -12.08 -29.14
C ALA A 2 -57.99 -11.77 -28.68
N ALA A 3 -57.51 -12.46 -27.64
CA ALA A 3 -56.10 -12.36 -27.27
C ALA A 3 -55.24 -13.02 -28.35
N ALA A 4 -54.25 -12.30 -28.88
CA ALA A 4 -53.34 -12.84 -29.88
C ALA A 4 -52.57 -14.04 -29.29
N SER A 5 -52.31 -15.08 -30.08
CA SER A 5 -51.72 -16.34 -29.60
C SER A 5 -50.26 -16.25 -29.13
N TRP A 6 -49.63 -15.09 -29.32
CA TRP A 6 -48.32 -14.69 -28.76
C TRP A 6 -48.42 -13.80 -27.52
N TYR A 7 -49.62 -13.39 -27.08
CA TYR A 7 -49.81 -12.49 -25.94
C TYR A 7 -50.28 -13.25 -24.69
N HIS A 8 -49.38 -13.42 -23.73
CA HIS A 8 -49.58 -14.27 -22.56
C HIS A 8 -50.05 -13.53 -21.32
N ARG A 9 -50.15 -12.19 -21.36
CA ARG A 9 -50.57 -11.31 -20.25
C ARG A 9 -49.77 -11.51 -18.96
N ASP A 10 -50.32 -12.30 -18.05
CA ASP A 10 -50.05 -12.40 -16.62
C ASP A 10 -48.87 -13.32 -16.25
N ILE A 11 -48.17 -13.89 -17.23
CA ILE A 11 -47.01 -14.75 -16.97
C ILE A 11 -45.80 -13.95 -16.46
N SER A 12 -45.03 -14.55 -15.54
CA SER A 12 -43.79 -13.95 -15.05
C SER A 12 -42.68 -13.97 -16.10
N ARG A 13 -41.58 -13.25 -15.84
CA ARG A 13 -40.36 -13.33 -16.65
C ARG A 13 -39.88 -14.77 -16.81
N VAL A 14 -39.83 -15.53 -15.71
CA VAL A 14 -39.26 -16.88 -15.68
C VAL A 14 -40.10 -17.83 -16.56
N VAL A 15 -41.43 -17.79 -16.43
CA VAL A 15 -42.34 -18.59 -17.27
C VAL A 15 -42.24 -18.21 -18.76
N ALA A 16 -42.00 -16.93 -19.06
CA ALA A 16 -41.74 -16.50 -20.45
C ALA A 16 -40.41 -17.06 -20.99
N GLU A 17 -39.36 -17.07 -20.16
CA GLU A 17 -38.05 -17.61 -20.51
C GLU A 17 -38.08 -19.14 -20.68
N GLU A 18 -38.79 -19.87 -19.80
CA GLU A 18 -39.09 -21.31 -19.93
C GLU A 18 -39.83 -21.65 -21.24
N LEU A 19 -40.93 -20.95 -21.52
CA LEU A 19 -41.75 -21.20 -22.72
C LEU A 19 -40.95 -20.94 -24.01
N LEU A 20 -40.08 -19.93 -24.01
CA LEU A 20 -39.19 -19.64 -25.12
C LEU A 20 -38.09 -20.70 -25.27
N ALA A 21 -37.40 -21.05 -24.18
CA ALA A 21 -36.39 -22.11 -24.19
C ALA A 21 -36.96 -23.45 -24.68
N LYS A 22 -38.17 -23.80 -24.25
CA LYS A 22 -38.90 -25.00 -24.70
C LYS A 22 -39.31 -24.96 -26.18
N ALA A 23 -39.48 -23.77 -26.76
CA ALA A 23 -39.71 -23.62 -28.20
C ALA A 23 -38.42 -23.76 -29.03
N GLY A 24 -37.25 -23.51 -28.43
CA GLY A 24 -35.94 -23.98 -28.89
C GLY A 24 -35.42 -23.46 -30.24
N ARG A 25 -36.11 -22.51 -30.87
CA ARG A 25 -35.80 -21.98 -32.21
C ARG A 25 -35.60 -20.47 -32.20
N ASP A 26 -34.52 -20.01 -32.80
CA ASP A 26 -34.21 -18.58 -32.94
C ASP A 26 -35.33 -17.84 -33.71
N GLY A 27 -35.70 -16.66 -33.23
CA GLY A 27 -36.88 -15.93 -33.71
C GLY A 27 -38.19 -16.34 -33.05
N CYS A 28 -38.20 -17.30 -32.11
CA CYS A 28 -39.35 -17.55 -31.24
C CYS A 28 -39.62 -16.35 -30.33
N PHE A 29 -40.88 -15.93 -30.19
CA PHE A 29 -41.24 -14.75 -29.40
C PHE A 29 -42.60 -14.85 -28.70
N LEU A 30 -42.76 -14.06 -27.64
CA LEU A 30 -44.04 -13.77 -27.00
C LEU A 30 -44.06 -12.37 -26.38
N VAL A 31 -45.25 -11.86 -26.06
CA VAL A 31 -45.46 -10.61 -25.32
C VAL A 31 -46.22 -10.91 -24.02
N ARG A 32 -45.87 -10.19 -22.96
CA ARG A 32 -46.52 -10.23 -21.64
C ARG A 32 -46.61 -8.84 -21.03
N ASP A 33 -47.33 -8.71 -19.93
CA ASP A 33 -47.40 -7.49 -19.14
C ASP A 33 -46.11 -7.28 -18.32
N SER A 34 -45.73 -6.03 -18.08
CA SER A 34 -44.52 -5.68 -17.34
C SER A 34 -44.72 -5.77 -15.81
N GLU A 35 -44.05 -6.73 -15.17
CA GLU A 35 -43.99 -6.85 -13.70
C GLU A 35 -43.41 -5.61 -12.99
N SER A 36 -42.81 -4.67 -13.75
CA SER A 36 -42.02 -3.55 -13.22
C SER A 36 -42.62 -2.17 -13.48
N ILE A 37 -43.59 -2.05 -14.40
CA ILE A 37 -44.20 -0.79 -14.82
C ILE A 37 -45.65 -1.10 -15.25
N SER A 38 -46.64 -0.60 -14.50
CA SER A 38 -48.05 -0.78 -14.86
C SER A 38 -48.37 -0.12 -16.20
N GLY A 39 -49.16 -0.79 -17.06
CA GLY A 39 -49.54 -0.30 -18.40
C GLY A 39 -48.46 -0.47 -19.48
N ALA A 40 -47.28 -0.97 -19.14
CA ALA A 40 -46.22 -1.30 -20.11
C ALA A 40 -46.15 -2.81 -20.40
N TYR A 41 -45.57 -3.19 -21.53
CA TYR A 41 -45.43 -4.59 -21.96
C TYR A 41 -43.96 -5.00 -22.10
N ALA A 42 -43.72 -6.30 -22.09
CA ALA A 42 -42.41 -6.90 -22.34
C ALA A 42 -42.50 -7.87 -23.52
N LEU A 43 -41.71 -7.60 -24.57
CA LEU A 43 -41.50 -8.48 -25.71
C LEU A 43 -40.29 -9.38 -25.42
N CYS A 44 -40.52 -10.68 -25.32
CA CYS A 44 -39.50 -11.68 -25.05
C CYS A 44 -39.20 -12.48 -26.33
N LEU A 45 -37.92 -12.57 -26.72
CA LEU A 45 -37.45 -13.09 -28.00
C LEU A 45 -36.25 -14.03 -27.80
N LEU A 46 -36.32 -15.26 -28.31
CA LEU A 46 -35.21 -16.22 -28.29
C LEU A 46 -34.25 -16.00 -29.47
N PHE A 47 -32.96 -15.95 -29.19
CA PHE A 47 -31.89 -15.96 -30.20
C PHE A 47 -30.60 -16.54 -29.60
N GLN A 48 -29.89 -17.40 -30.33
CA GLN A 48 -28.64 -18.05 -29.89
C GLN A 48 -28.75 -18.64 -28.47
N ARG A 49 -29.86 -19.33 -28.18
CA ARG A 49 -30.23 -19.89 -26.85
C ARG A 49 -30.42 -18.87 -25.71
N HIS A 50 -30.39 -17.56 -25.99
CA HIS A 50 -30.61 -16.49 -25.01
C HIS A 50 -31.98 -15.82 -25.22
N VAL A 51 -32.68 -15.50 -24.14
CA VAL A 51 -33.96 -14.77 -24.20
C VAL A 51 -33.73 -13.28 -23.99
N HIS A 52 -33.88 -12.51 -25.06
CA HIS A 52 -33.81 -11.06 -25.06
C HIS A 52 -35.17 -10.49 -24.70
N THR A 53 -35.24 -9.70 -23.62
CA THR A 53 -36.47 -9.01 -23.20
C THR A 53 -36.36 -7.52 -23.52
N TYR A 54 -37.22 -7.06 -24.43
CA TYR A 54 -37.35 -5.66 -24.84
C TYR A 54 -38.58 -5.04 -24.15
N ARG A 55 -38.43 -3.81 -23.64
CA ARG A 55 -39.55 -3.05 -23.07
C ARG A 55 -40.34 -2.37 -24.17
N ILE A 56 -41.65 -2.48 -24.09
CA ILE A 56 -42.61 -1.69 -24.86
C ILE A 56 -43.23 -0.68 -23.90
N LEU A 57 -42.96 0.61 -24.13
CA LEU A 57 -43.48 1.70 -23.32
C LEU A 57 -44.50 2.51 -24.15
N PRO A 58 -45.66 2.89 -23.59
CA PRO A 58 -46.45 3.99 -24.12
C PRO A 58 -45.71 5.32 -23.87
N ASP A 59 -45.78 6.24 -24.82
CA ASP A 59 -45.44 7.66 -24.63
C ASP A 59 -46.66 8.49 -24.18
N ASP A 60 -46.47 9.81 -24.04
CA ASP A 60 -47.51 10.74 -23.56
C ASP A 60 -48.70 10.88 -24.54
N GLU A 61 -48.55 10.46 -25.81
CA GLU A 61 -49.64 10.36 -26.79
C GLU A 61 -50.27 8.95 -26.83
N GLY A 62 -49.78 8.02 -26.01
CA GLY A 62 -50.24 6.64 -25.93
C GLY A 62 -49.67 5.72 -27.02
N LEU A 63 -48.66 6.16 -27.77
CA LEU A 63 -48.02 5.35 -28.81
C LEU A 63 -46.98 4.42 -28.18
N LEU A 64 -46.95 3.18 -28.65
CA LEU A 64 -46.07 2.13 -28.15
C LEU A 64 -44.72 2.17 -28.87
N SER A 65 -43.63 2.26 -28.13
CA SER A 65 -42.27 2.21 -28.67
C SER A 65 -41.43 1.10 -28.02
N VAL A 66 -40.53 0.47 -28.78
CA VAL A 66 -39.62 -0.57 -28.29
C VAL A 66 -38.28 0.04 -27.92
N GLN A 67 -37.82 -0.18 -26.68
CA GLN A 67 -36.49 0.24 -26.25
C GLN A 67 -35.42 -0.70 -26.84
N THR A 68 -34.76 -0.23 -27.91
CA THR A 68 -33.65 -0.92 -28.61
C THR A 68 -32.28 -0.47 -28.09
N ILE A 69 -31.20 -1.00 -28.69
CA ILE A 69 -29.82 -0.64 -28.34
C ILE A 69 -29.49 0.82 -28.70
N GLN A 70 -28.56 1.43 -27.96
CA GLN A 70 -28.18 2.84 -28.14
C GLN A 70 -27.66 3.12 -29.56
N GLY A 71 -28.27 4.12 -30.23
CA GLY A 71 -27.88 4.60 -31.55
C GLY A 71 -28.97 4.52 -32.62
N ILE A 72 -30.05 3.76 -32.40
CA ILE A 72 -31.17 3.62 -33.34
C ILE A 72 -32.33 4.53 -32.90
N GLN A 73 -32.98 5.22 -33.84
CA GLN A 73 -34.21 5.97 -33.55
C GLN A 73 -35.37 5.02 -33.21
N ALA A 74 -36.05 5.28 -32.09
CA ALA A 74 -37.24 4.53 -31.70
C ALA A 74 -38.39 4.77 -32.70
N LYS A 75 -39.12 3.71 -33.04
CA LYS A 75 -40.35 3.77 -33.84
C LYS A 75 -41.55 3.65 -32.90
N CYS A 76 -42.54 4.52 -33.08
CA CYS A 76 -43.77 4.53 -32.29
C CYS A 76 -44.93 3.93 -33.11
N PHE A 77 -45.80 3.16 -32.46
CA PHE A 77 -46.87 2.37 -33.07
C PHE A 77 -48.19 2.53 -32.29
N ARG A 78 -49.34 2.48 -32.98
CA ARG A 78 -50.65 2.66 -32.32
C ARG A 78 -51.17 1.43 -31.60
N THR A 79 -50.76 0.22 -32.01
CA THR A 79 -51.19 -1.03 -31.38
C THR A 79 -50.04 -2.04 -31.26
N LEU A 80 -50.16 -3.00 -30.34
CA LEU A 80 -49.21 -4.12 -30.22
C LEU A 80 -49.13 -4.96 -31.52
N PRO A 81 -50.23 -5.31 -32.21
CA PRO A 81 -50.14 -5.96 -33.53
C PRO A 81 -49.32 -5.18 -34.58
N ASP A 82 -49.49 -3.86 -34.69
CA ASP A 82 -48.72 -3.05 -35.66
C ASP A 82 -47.21 -3.08 -35.35
N LEU A 83 -46.88 -2.93 -34.06
CA LEU A 83 -45.53 -3.03 -33.53
C LEU A 83 -44.92 -4.39 -33.85
N ILE A 84 -45.60 -5.48 -33.50
CA ILE A 84 -45.13 -6.84 -33.78
C ILE A 84 -44.91 -7.03 -35.28
N GLY A 85 -45.88 -6.66 -36.13
CA GLY A 85 -45.78 -6.76 -37.59
C GLY A 85 -44.57 -6.04 -38.19
N ALA A 86 -44.25 -4.84 -37.68
CA ALA A 86 -43.04 -4.11 -38.10
C ALA A 86 -41.75 -4.84 -37.70
N TYR A 87 -41.72 -5.46 -36.53
CA TYR A 87 -40.56 -6.22 -36.02
C TYR A 87 -40.46 -7.67 -36.55
N GLN A 88 -41.42 -8.14 -37.35
CA GLN A 88 -41.25 -9.36 -38.17
C GLN A 88 -40.29 -9.14 -39.36
N GLN A 89 -39.99 -7.88 -39.71
CA GLN A 89 -39.07 -7.52 -40.80
C GLN A 89 -37.62 -7.34 -40.29
N PRO A 90 -36.60 -7.75 -41.06
CA PRO A 90 -35.19 -7.67 -40.64
C PRO A 90 -34.68 -6.23 -40.49
N ASN A 91 -33.52 -6.10 -39.84
CA ASN A 91 -32.77 -4.85 -39.63
C ASN A 91 -33.50 -3.73 -38.85
N ASN A 92 -34.55 -4.06 -38.09
CA ASN A 92 -35.32 -3.09 -37.29
C ASN A 92 -34.78 -2.80 -35.87
N GLY A 93 -33.64 -3.39 -35.45
CA GLY A 93 -33.00 -3.10 -34.15
C GLY A 93 -33.31 -4.09 -33.01
N LEU A 94 -34.01 -5.19 -33.30
CA LEU A 94 -33.96 -6.40 -32.48
C LEU A 94 -32.78 -7.29 -32.92
N VAL A 95 -32.39 -8.24 -32.07
CA VAL A 95 -31.26 -9.16 -32.33
C VAL A 95 -31.54 -10.13 -33.50
N THR A 96 -32.82 -10.43 -33.76
CA THR A 96 -33.32 -11.23 -34.87
C THR A 96 -34.79 -10.81 -35.14
N PRO A 97 -35.40 -11.08 -36.31
CA PRO A 97 -36.80 -10.75 -36.54
C PRO A 97 -37.75 -11.60 -35.67
N LEU A 98 -38.99 -11.13 -35.49
CA LEU A 98 -40.05 -11.90 -34.85
C LEU A 98 -40.64 -12.92 -35.82
N LEU A 99 -40.24 -14.19 -35.70
CA LEU A 99 -40.55 -15.23 -36.68
C LEU A 99 -41.61 -16.23 -36.21
N TYR A 100 -41.55 -16.69 -34.96
CA TYR A 100 -42.33 -17.83 -34.48
C TYR A 100 -43.07 -17.49 -33.16
N PRO A 101 -44.39 -17.28 -33.17
CA PRO A 101 -45.13 -16.97 -31.95
C PRO A 101 -45.19 -18.21 -31.02
N VAL A 102 -44.78 -18.05 -29.76
CA VAL A 102 -44.86 -19.12 -28.75
C VAL A 102 -46.23 -19.13 -28.09
N HIS A 103 -46.80 -20.33 -27.90
CA HIS A 103 -48.16 -20.54 -27.39
C HIS A 103 -48.17 -21.09 -25.95
N ARG A 104 -49.26 -20.82 -25.20
CA ARG A 104 -49.39 -21.14 -23.76
C ARG A 104 -49.70 -22.62 -23.54
N ALA A 105 -48.89 -23.33 -22.74
CA ALA A 105 -49.00 -24.77 -22.46
C ALA A 105 -49.00 -25.08 -20.94
N ARG A 106 -49.33 -26.33 -20.55
CA ARG A 106 -49.40 -26.81 -19.15
C ARG A 106 -48.13 -27.58 -18.72
N GLN A 107 -47.84 -27.69 -17.41
CA GLN A 107 -46.51 -28.03 -16.83
C GLN A 107 -46.37 -29.44 -16.19
N ALA A 108 -45.12 -29.94 -16.19
CA ALA A 108 -44.45 -31.02 -15.42
C ALA A 108 -43.01 -31.23 -15.99
N ALA A 109 -41.98 -31.84 -15.34
CA ALA A 109 -41.60 -32.09 -13.94
C ALA A 109 -40.16 -32.70 -13.91
N ASP A 110 -39.43 -32.71 -12.77
CA ASP A 110 -37.97 -33.01 -12.64
C ASP A 110 -37.62 -33.95 -11.45
N GLU A 111 -36.39 -34.54 -11.40
CA GLU A 111 -35.79 -35.28 -10.24
C GLU A 111 -34.23 -35.49 -10.36
N ASP A 112 -33.50 -35.85 -9.26
CA ASP A 112 -32.02 -35.70 -9.01
C ASP A 112 -31.18 -37.00 -8.71
N SER A 113 -29.83 -36.93 -8.45
CA SER A 113 -28.97 -37.99 -7.81
C SER A 113 -27.50 -37.58 -7.42
N ASP A 114 -26.85 -38.23 -6.41
CA ASP A 114 -25.49 -37.98 -5.79
C ASP A 114 -24.57 -39.26 -5.56
N GLY A 115 -23.29 -39.14 -5.07
CA GLY A 115 -22.45 -40.26 -4.48
C GLY A 115 -20.88 -40.10 -4.29
N GLU A 116 -20.23 -40.82 -3.32
CA GLU A 116 -18.77 -40.74 -2.86
C GLU A 116 -17.92 -42.08 -3.03
N ASP A 117 -16.73 -42.46 -2.46
CA ASP A 117 -15.68 -42.06 -1.42
C ASP A 117 -14.35 -42.90 -1.61
N GLY A 118 -13.19 -42.62 -0.93
CA GLY A 118 -12.23 -43.68 -0.50
C GLY A 118 -10.69 -43.47 -0.25
N ARG A 119 -10.29 -43.04 0.96
CA ARG A 119 -9.09 -43.31 1.89
C ARG A 119 -7.87 -44.22 1.47
N GLY A 120 -6.60 -44.20 2.01
CA GLY A 120 -5.81 -43.36 2.97
C GLY A 120 -4.71 -44.10 3.86
N GLY A 121 -3.44 -43.62 4.00
CA GLY A 121 -2.35 -44.07 4.97
C GLY A 121 -0.88 -44.20 4.41
N GLY A 122 0.29 -44.34 5.12
CA GLY A 122 0.75 -44.20 6.55
C GLY A 122 2.22 -44.73 6.87
N HIS A 123 2.91 -44.22 7.94
CA HIS A 123 4.14 -44.75 8.67
C HIS A 123 5.58 -44.70 8.00
N THR A 124 6.83 -44.86 8.59
CA THR A 124 7.63 -44.72 9.89
C THR A 124 9.16 -45.07 9.63
N ALA A 125 10.27 -44.87 10.41
CA ALA A 125 10.79 -43.95 11.47
C ALA A 125 12.29 -44.26 11.90
N SER A 126 12.99 -43.39 12.69
CA SER A 126 14.34 -43.55 13.40
C SER A 126 15.68 -43.41 12.57
N ALA A 127 16.96 -43.32 13.05
CA ALA A 127 17.71 -43.41 14.36
C ALA A 127 19.11 -42.65 14.37
N VAL A 128 20.02 -42.78 15.40
CA VAL A 128 21.36 -42.09 15.57
C VAL A 128 22.42 -42.93 16.39
N PRO A 129 23.78 -42.69 16.46
CA PRO A 129 24.45 -41.74 17.44
C PRO A 129 25.94 -41.19 17.21
N SER A 130 26.37 -40.15 17.98
CA SER A 130 27.75 -39.77 18.48
C SER A 130 28.96 -39.43 17.53
N GLY A 131 30.00 -38.61 17.86
CA GLY A 131 30.28 -37.63 18.97
C GLY A 131 31.78 -37.13 19.14
N GLY A 132 32.02 -35.90 19.65
CA GLY A 132 33.30 -35.33 20.22
C GLY A 132 34.36 -34.65 19.28
N ALA A 133 35.38 -33.85 19.69
CA ALA A 133 35.63 -32.96 20.88
C ALA A 133 36.94 -32.06 20.79
N GLY A 134 36.90 -30.77 21.18
CA GLY A 134 38.04 -29.88 21.63
C GLY A 134 39.05 -29.28 20.60
N ALA A 135 39.99 -28.34 20.90
CA ALA A 135 40.08 -27.22 21.89
C ALA A 135 41.35 -26.30 21.71
N GLY A 136 41.25 -24.95 21.90
CA GLY A 136 42.35 -23.96 22.16
C GLY A 136 43.28 -23.50 20.99
N THR A 137 44.21 -22.52 21.06
CA THR A 137 44.29 -21.19 21.76
C THR A 137 45.52 -20.34 21.29
N TRP A 138 45.37 -19.00 21.17
CA TRP A 138 46.28 -17.79 21.24
C TRP A 138 47.80 -17.93 21.62
N PRO A 139 48.75 -16.95 21.38
CA PRO A 139 48.58 -15.46 21.44
C PRO A 139 49.53 -14.47 20.67
N SER A 140 49.23 -13.15 20.70
CA SER A 140 50.14 -11.94 20.81
C SER A 140 51.23 -11.59 19.75
N ALA A 141 51.78 -10.36 19.60
CA ALA A 141 51.35 -8.94 19.87
C ALA A 141 52.33 -7.92 19.13
N PRO A 142 52.70 -6.68 19.60
CA PRO A 142 52.26 -5.42 18.95
C PRO A 142 53.34 -4.36 18.61
N ILE A 143 52.93 -3.21 18.04
CA ILE A 143 53.70 -1.93 17.95
C ILE A 143 52.76 -0.74 18.29
N ALA A 144 53.28 0.36 18.88
CA ALA A 144 52.51 1.46 19.48
C ALA A 144 52.85 2.87 18.94
N GLY A 145 52.05 3.91 19.26
CA GLY A 145 52.44 5.31 18.98
C GLY A 145 51.38 6.44 18.92
N ARG A 146 50.22 6.39 19.59
CA ARG A 146 49.18 7.47 19.52
C ARG A 146 48.48 7.85 20.84
N THR A 147 49.04 7.48 21.99
CA THR A 147 48.34 7.54 23.30
C THR A 147 48.98 8.56 24.25
N HIS A 148 48.26 9.65 24.58
CA HIS A 148 48.65 10.57 25.66
C HIS A 148 47.42 11.20 26.34
N ILE A 149 46.50 11.82 25.59
CA ILE A 149 45.28 12.43 26.14
C ILE A 149 44.34 11.35 26.73
N SER A 150 44.18 10.21 26.06
CA SER A 150 43.37 9.10 26.56
C SER A 150 43.93 8.49 27.85
N GLN A 151 45.26 8.31 27.94
CA GLN A 151 45.92 7.80 29.15
C GLN A 151 45.72 8.72 30.36
N GLN A 152 45.78 10.04 30.17
CA GLN A 152 45.62 11.01 31.26
C GLN A 152 44.18 11.06 31.80
N LEU A 153 43.17 10.84 30.96
CA LEU A 153 41.77 10.67 31.39
C LEU A 153 41.52 9.28 32.00
N HIS A 154 42.15 8.24 31.47
CA HIS A 154 42.08 6.87 31.99
C HIS A 154 42.65 6.78 33.43
N GLN A 155 43.74 7.48 33.73
CA GLN A 155 44.31 7.53 35.08
C GLN A 155 43.36 8.17 36.10
N ARG A 156 42.70 9.29 35.74
CA ARG A 156 41.65 9.91 36.58
C ARG A 156 40.44 8.99 36.79
N LEU A 157 40.07 8.20 35.78
CA LEU A 157 39.01 7.19 35.92
C LEU A 157 39.41 6.12 36.93
N GLN A 158 40.62 5.57 36.82
CA GLN A 158 41.14 4.56 37.76
C GLN A 158 41.17 5.07 39.21
N GLU A 159 41.63 6.30 39.44
CA GLU A 159 41.65 6.93 40.78
C GLU A 159 40.25 7.09 41.40
N GLN A 160 39.20 7.29 40.60
CA GLN A 160 37.81 7.38 41.09
C GLN A 160 37.15 5.99 41.28
N VAL A 161 37.51 5.00 40.45
CA VAL A 161 36.86 3.67 40.39
C VAL A 161 37.01 2.87 41.69
N HIS A 162 38.07 3.07 42.48
CA HIS A 162 38.26 2.37 43.76
C HIS A 162 37.27 2.77 44.88
N SER A 163 36.28 3.60 44.59
CA SER A 163 35.23 4.04 45.53
C SER A 163 33.80 3.59 45.18
N SER A 164 33.60 2.83 44.10
CA SER A 164 32.27 2.40 43.63
C SER A 164 32.28 0.95 43.12
N PRO A 165 31.22 0.13 43.32
CA PRO A 165 31.17 -1.24 42.82
C PRO A 165 31.23 -1.31 41.29
N ALA A 166 31.95 -2.31 40.77
CA ALA A 166 32.08 -2.51 39.33
C ALA A 166 30.75 -2.98 38.71
N SER A 167 30.23 -2.19 37.76
CA SER A 167 29.06 -2.51 36.94
C SER A 167 29.41 -2.41 35.45
N ASP A 168 28.64 -3.11 34.60
CA ASP A 168 28.84 -3.12 33.13
C ASP A 168 28.88 -1.71 32.53
N PHE A 169 28.14 -0.77 33.11
CA PHE A 169 28.13 0.65 32.74
C PHE A 169 29.56 1.25 32.74
N MET A 170 30.35 0.98 33.77
CA MET A 170 31.74 1.46 33.87
C MET A 170 32.66 0.75 32.85
N GLY A 171 32.34 -0.48 32.47
CA GLY A 171 33.01 -1.20 31.38
C GLY A 171 32.81 -0.49 30.03
N PHE A 172 31.57 -0.21 29.64
CA PHE A 172 31.25 0.51 28.40
C PHE A 172 31.83 1.94 28.39
N MET A 173 31.87 2.62 29.53
CA MET A 173 32.48 3.95 29.60
C MET A 173 34.02 3.92 29.52
N ALA A 174 34.67 2.90 30.08
CA ALA A 174 36.11 2.68 29.87
C ALA A 174 36.42 2.33 28.40
N GLU A 175 35.58 1.54 27.74
CA GLU A 175 35.69 1.22 26.31
C GLU A 175 35.58 2.48 25.43
N TYR A 176 34.60 3.36 25.69
CA TYR A 176 34.50 4.65 25.02
C TYR A 176 35.77 5.51 25.19
N LEU A 177 36.25 5.65 26.43
CA LEU A 177 37.45 6.46 26.73
C LEU A 177 38.73 5.90 26.09
N ASN A 178 38.82 4.58 25.90
CA ASN A 178 39.96 3.91 25.28
C ASN A 178 39.93 3.96 23.74
N HIS A 179 38.78 3.67 23.12
CA HIS A 179 38.69 3.38 21.68
C HIS A 179 37.95 4.42 20.85
N HIS A 180 37.05 5.21 21.45
CA HIS A 180 36.09 6.03 20.70
C HIS A 180 36.21 7.54 20.96
N LEU A 181 36.75 7.94 22.13
CA LEU A 181 37.02 9.34 22.46
C LEU A 181 37.92 10.05 21.43
N GLN A 182 38.85 9.34 20.76
CA GLN A 182 39.66 9.94 19.69
C GLN A 182 38.83 10.31 18.45
N LEU A 183 37.75 9.57 18.15
CA LEU A 183 36.90 9.83 16.99
C LEU A 183 36.06 11.09 17.19
N ASP A 184 35.45 11.26 18.37
CA ASP A 184 34.72 12.48 18.73
C ASP A 184 35.68 13.71 18.85
N LEU A 185 36.93 13.51 19.31
CA LEU A 185 37.97 14.56 19.28
C LEU A 185 38.41 14.94 17.85
N GLU A 186 38.50 13.98 16.93
CA GLU A 186 38.79 14.27 15.52
C GLU A 186 37.60 14.95 14.82
N ALA A 187 36.35 14.58 15.14
CA ALA A 187 35.16 15.30 14.68
C ALA A 187 35.16 16.77 15.15
N LEU A 188 35.48 17.01 16.42
CA LEU A 188 35.62 18.36 16.98
C LEU A 188 36.72 19.19 16.30
N ARG A 189 37.87 18.59 15.96
CA ARG A 189 38.94 19.27 15.21
C ARG A 189 38.52 19.72 13.81
N HIS A 190 37.56 19.02 13.20
CA HIS A 190 36.98 19.40 11.90
C HIS A 190 35.74 20.33 12.06
N GLY A 191 35.48 20.84 13.26
CA GLY A 191 34.41 21.79 13.53
C GLY A 191 33.02 21.18 13.76
N HIS A 192 32.91 19.86 13.91
CA HIS A 192 31.64 19.20 14.19
C HIS A 192 31.38 19.09 15.71
N PRO A 193 30.34 19.75 16.27
CA PRO A 193 30.12 19.82 17.72
C PRO A 193 29.32 18.65 18.31
N GLN A 194 29.15 17.53 17.58
CA GLN A 194 28.34 16.39 18.01
C GLN A 194 29.22 15.24 18.49
N LEU A 195 29.06 14.83 19.76
CA LEU A 195 29.78 13.70 20.36
C LEU A 195 29.05 12.38 20.07
N ARG A 196 29.04 11.97 18.81
CA ARG A 196 28.23 10.84 18.32
C ARG A 196 28.66 9.51 18.94
N HIS A 197 29.94 9.34 19.26
CA HIS A 197 30.41 8.11 19.88
C HIS A 197 30.14 8.10 21.39
N LEU A 198 30.23 9.24 22.09
CA LEU A 198 29.77 9.37 23.48
C LEU A 198 28.29 9.06 23.61
N SER A 199 27.46 9.66 22.74
CA SER A 199 26.00 9.44 22.72
C SER A 199 25.68 7.95 22.50
N THR A 200 26.37 7.31 21.55
CA THR A 200 26.25 5.86 21.29
C THR A 200 26.67 5.00 22.48
N ALA A 201 27.74 5.38 23.20
CA ALA A 201 28.22 4.68 24.38
C ALA A 201 27.24 4.81 25.56
N LEU A 202 26.75 6.02 25.84
CA LEU A 202 25.75 6.29 26.88
C LEU A 202 24.44 5.53 26.61
N VAL A 203 23.93 5.58 25.37
CA VAL A 203 22.75 4.78 24.96
C VAL A 203 23.01 3.28 25.16
N THR A 204 24.20 2.78 24.80
CA THR A 204 24.52 1.36 24.93
C THR A 204 24.65 0.91 26.39
N ALA A 205 25.28 1.71 27.25
CA ALA A 205 25.37 1.44 28.68
C ALA A 205 23.97 1.44 29.34
N CYS A 206 23.09 2.39 28.96
CA CYS A 206 21.70 2.44 29.42
C CYS A 206 20.79 1.33 28.86
N ARG A 207 21.23 0.51 27.88
CA ARG A 207 20.47 -0.68 27.42
C ARG A 207 20.43 -1.81 28.47
N ALA A 208 21.22 -1.75 29.54
CA ALA A 208 21.13 -2.70 30.65
C ALA A 208 19.76 -2.61 31.35
N LEU A 209 19.38 -1.39 31.75
CA LEU A 209 18.12 -1.07 32.45
C LEU A 209 16.86 -1.60 31.74
N HIS A 210 16.85 -1.60 30.40
CA HIS A 210 15.73 -2.13 29.62
C HIS A 210 15.70 -3.67 29.55
N ARG A 211 16.84 -4.36 29.67
CA ARG A 211 16.97 -5.77 29.28
C ARG A 211 16.51 -6.79 30.33
N ARG A 212 16.24 -6.37 31.57
CA ARG A 212 15.68 -7.23 32.63
C ARG A 212 14.22 -6.97 32.97
N ALA A 213 13.64 -5.82 32.59
CA ALA A 213 12.20 -5.57 32.71
C ALA A 213 11.35 -6.50 31.82
N ALA A 214 11.89 -6.96 30.68
CA ALA A 214 11.21 -7.84 29.72
C ALA A 214 11.37 -9.35 30.02
N GLY A 215 11.95 -9.73 31.18
CA GLY A 215 12.33 -11.11 31.50
C GLY A 215 11.47 -11.79 32.59
N GLY A 216 10.14 -11.70 32.50
CA GLY A 216 9.21 -12.07 33.58
C GLY A 216 8.14 -13.11 33.20
N GLY A 217 8.54 -14.25 32.62
CA GLY A 217 7.60 -15.28 32.13
C GLY A 217 7.92 -16.69 32.64
N GLY A 218 7.74 -16.95 33.93
CA GLY A 218 7.94 -18.28 34.54
C GLY A 218 7.50 -18.29 36.01
N GLY A 219 6.76 -19.33 36.43
CA GLY A 219 6.10 -19.35 37.74
C GLY A 219 7.02 -19.67 38.92
N GLY A 220 6.97 -18.84 39.96
CA GLY A 220 7.60 -19.08 41.26
C GLY A 220 7.77 -17.78 42.06
N GLN A 221 7.39 -17.77 43.35
CA GLN A 221 7.67 -16.64 44.24
C GLN A 221 9.16 -16.60 44.63
N PRO A 222 9.74 -15.40 44.72
CA PRO A 222 10.66 -15.08 45.80
C PRO A 222 10.27 -13.77 46.51
N LEU A 223 10.40 -13.73 47.84
CA LEU A 223 10.38 -12.47 48.57
C LEU A 223 11.76 -11.79 48.47
N GLY A 224 11.80 -10.59 47.90
CA GLY A 224 12.99 -9.75 47.80
C GLY A 224 12.68 -8.41 47.11
N PRO A 225 13.48 -7.36 47.33
CA PRO A 225 13.26 -6.05 46.70
C PRO A 225 13.50 -6.10 45.18
N PRO A 226 12.82 -5.24 44.39
CA PRO A 226 12.90 -5.28 42.94
C PRO A 226 14.29 -4.88 42.41
N ALA A 227 14.92 -5.79 41.67
CA ALA A 227 16.30 -5.62 41.17
C ALA A 227 16.51 -4.38 40.27
N SER A 228 15.44 -3.88 39.64
CA SER A 228 15.47 -2.67 38.80
C SER A 228 15.87 -1.40 39.57
N ALA A 229 15.51 -1.29 40.85
CA ALA A 229 15.91 -0.14 41.68
C ALA A 229 17.45 -0.09 41.88
N LEU A 230 18.08 -1.25 41.99
CA LEU A 230 19.51 -1.39 42.21
C LEU A 230 20.32 -1.06 40.94
N GLU A 231 19.87 -1.50 39.76
CA GLU A 231 20.50 -1.15 38.48
C GLU A 231 20.42 0.36 38.17
N ILE A 232 19.34 1.03 38.58
CA ILE A 232 19.21 2.50 38.47
C ILE A 232 20.22 3.21 39.37
N ASP A 233 20.38 2.77 40.63
CA ASP A 233 21.35 3.37 41.55
C ASP A 233 22.80 3.17 41.07
N PHE A 234 23.14 2.00 40.50
CA PHE A 234 24.44 1.80 39.85
C PHE A 234 24.64 2.67 38.60
N THR A 235 23.60 2.87 37.79
CA THR A 235 23.67 3.73 36.60
C THR A 235 23.85 5.20 36.98
N LEU A 236 23.13 5.67 38.01
CA LEU A 236 23.23 7.03 38.54
C LEU A 236 24.62 7.28 39.14
N ALA A 237 25.16 6.34 39.93
CA ALA A 237 26.53 6.41 40.44
C ALA A 237 27.58 6.44 39.32
N GLY A 238 27.41 5.63 38.27
CA GLY A 238 28.29 5.63 37.09
C GLY A 238 28.27 6.97 36.33
N LEU A 239 27.09 7.56 36.14
CA LEU A 239 26.92 8.89 35.53
C LEU A 239 27.54 10.01 36.37
N GLU A 240 27.41 9.96 37.70
CA GLU A 240 28.10 10.89 38.59
C GLU A 240 29.63 10.76 38.52
N THR A 241 30.16 9.54 38.56
CA THR A 241 31.61 9.29 38.41
C THR A 241 32.12 9.85 37.09
N LEU A 242 31.38 9.61 35.99
CA LEU A 242 31.72 10.12 34.67
C LEU A 242 31.67 11.66 34.60
N ALA A 243 30.70 12.30 35.28
CA ALA A 243 30.65 13.76 35.37
C ALA A 243 31.89 14.35 36.06
N ARG A 244 32.34 13.73 37.17
CA ARG A 244 33.51 14.17 37.95
C ARG A 244 34.83 14.05 37.17
N VAL A 245 34.97 13.07 36.27
CA VAL A 245 36.18 12.89 35.43
C VAL A 245 36.43 14.10 34.50
N PHE A 246 35.37 14.78 34.05
CA PHE A 246 35.44 15.90 33.11
C PHE A 246 35.37 17.30 33.77
N ASP A 247 35.13 17.37 35.08
CA ASP A 247 35.19 18.62 35.84
C ASP A 247 36.66 19.08 36.05
N PRO A 248 36.91 20.40 36.17
CA PRO A 248 38.26 20.93 36.34
C PRO A 248 38.80 20.69 37.77
N PRO A 249 40.13 20.48 37.95
CA PRO A 249 40.71 20.28 39.28
C PRO A 249 40.66 21.56 40.12
N ALA A 250 39.74 21.60 41.09
CA ALA A 250 39.61 22.70 42.05
C ALA A 250 40.52 22.50 43.28
N SER A 251 40.98 23.60 43.88
CA SER A 251 41.76 23.58 45.13
C SER A 251 40.85 23.43 46.36
N PRO A 252 41.36 22.93 47.51
CA PRO A 252 40.51 22.39 48.56
C PRO A 252 39.91 23.47 49.49
N ARG A 253 38.58 23.47 49.65
CA ARG A 253 37.88 24.00 50.84
C ARG A 253 36.63 23.16 51.20
N SER A 254 36.15 23.40 52.42
CA SER A 254 35.20 22.62 53.23
C SER A 254 33.77 22.47 52.68
N PRO A 255 33.01 21.45 53.13
CA PRO A 255 31.66 21.16 52.63
C PRO A 255 30.59 22.14 53.14
N ALA A 256 29.55 22.34 52.32
CA ALA A 256 28.28 22.95 52.68
C ALA A 256 27.12 21.98 52.30
N ARG A 257 25.98 22.08 52.99
CA ARG A 257 24.91 21.06 52.97
C ARG A 257 23.53 21.70 52.91
N GLU A 258 23.02 21.92 51.70
CA GLU A 258 21.68 22.46 51.44
C GLU A 258 20.96 21.43 50.54
N GLN A 259 19.97 20.68 51.04
CA GLN A 259 18.58 21.10 51.30
C GLN A 259 17.81 21.47 50.03
N VAL A 260 17.21 20.46 49.41
CA VAL A 260 15.95 20.61 48.64
C VAL A 260 14.91 19.73 49.33
N SER A 261 14.06 20.35 50.15
CA SER A 261 13.04 19.68 50.96
C SER A 261 11.81 20.58 51.09
N CYS A 262 11.00 20.66 50.03
CA CYS A 262 9.57 20.98 50.13
C CYS A 262 8.90 20.91 48.74
N LEU A 263 8.07 19.89 48.52
CA LEU A 263 6.66 20.04 48.16
C LEU A 263 5.97 18.67 48.29
N TRP A 264 5.13 18.50 49.31
CA TRP A 264 4.29 17.30 49.46
C TRP A 264 2.85 17.73 49.72
N GLY A 265 1.92 17.10 49.01
CA GLY A 265 0.48 17.25 49.21
C GLY A 265 -0.24 17.74 47.96
N LEU A 266 -1.25 17.05 47.43
CA LEU A 266 -1.86 15.79 47.88
C LEU A 266 -2.48 15.09 46.65
N LEU A 267 -2.25 13.78 46.48
CA LEU A 267 -3.28 12.74 46.24
C LEU A 267 -2.64 11.39 45.82
N THR A 268 -2.62 10.43 46.75
CA THR A 268 -2.69 8.97 46.52
C THR A 268 -2.01 8.39 45.27
N SER A 269 -0.74 8.00 45.39
CA SER A 269 -0.09 6.96 44.57
C SER A 269 1.05 6.30 45.36
N ASP A 270 1.58 5.20 44.84
CA ASP A 270 2.53 4.32 45.54
C ASP A 270 3.88 5.04 45.84
N PRO A 271 4.35 5.11 47.10
CA PRO A 271 5.56 5.84 47.46
C PRO A 271 6.85 5.28 46.84
N ASP A 272 6.92 3.97 46.58
CA ASP A 272 8.09 3.39 45.91
C ASP A 272 8.14 3.80 44.43
N LEU A 273 6.98 4.04 43.80
CA LEU A 273 6.89 4.53 42.42
C LEU A 273 7.27 6.01 42.29
N GLU A 274 6.88 6.87 43.23
CA GLU A 274 7.36 8.27 43.25
C GLU A 274 8.88 8.34 43.44
N LEU A 275 9.46 7.51 44.32
CA LEU A 275 10.91 7.43 44.48
C LEU A 275 11.60 6.96 43.20
N LEU A 276 11.05 5.95 42.52
CA LEU A 276 11.56 5.43 41.26
C LEU A 276 11.50 6.48 40.12
N LEU A 277 10.38 7.19 39.99
CA LEU A 277 10.20 8.27 39.01
C LEU A 277 11.16 9.43 39.25
N ASN A 278 11.40 9.80 40.51
CA ASN A 278 12.38 10.81 40.86
C ASN A 278 13.81 10.37 40.47
N LYS A 279 14.21 9.13 40.77
CA LYS A 279 15.51 8.58 40.33
C LYS A 279 15.66 8.58 38.80
N ILE A 280 14.63 8.15 38.06
CA ILE A 280 14.63 8.16 36.59
C ILE A 280 14.73 9.59 36.03
N SER A 281 14.03 10.55 36.62
CA SER A 281 14.12 11.97 36.29
C SER A 281 15.54 12.50 36.50
N THR A 282 16.17 12.16 37.63
CA THR A 282 17.56 12.52 37.94
C THR A 282 18.57 11.91 36.94
N VAL A 283 18.41 10.64 36.56
CA VAL A 283 19.23 9.98 35.51
C VAL A 283 19.09 10.71 34.17
N ASN A 284 17.86 11.04 33.77
CA ASN A 284 17.58 11.72 32.50
C ASN A 284 18.17 13.14 32.46
N HIS A 285 18.07 13.88 33.58
CA HIS A 285 18.70 15.19 33.74
C HIS A 285 20.23 15.11 33.73
N LEU A 286 20.82 14.13 34.42
CA LEU A 286 22.27 13.85 34.39
C LEU A 286 22.75 13.62 32.96
N LEU A 287 22.17 12.66 32.23
CA LEU A 287 22.47 12.38 30.82
C LEU A 287 22.39 13.65 29.95
N SER A 288 21.28 14.39 30.05
CA SER A 288 21.02 15.63 29.28
C SER A 288 22.00 16.78 29.59
N SER A 289 22.61 16.76 30.78
CA SER A 289 23.64 17.72 31.20
C SER A 289 25.06 17.28 30.84
N LEU A 290 25.29 15.97 30.81
CA LEU A 290 26.63 15.39 30.72
C LEU A 290 27.23 15.53 29.33
N GLU A 291 26.45 15.29 28.26
CA GLU A 291 26.91 15.53 26.88
C GLU A 291 27.41 16.97 26.69
N LYS A 292 26.68 17.95 27.25
CA LYS A 292 27.04 19.37 27.20
C LYS A 292 28.30 19.69 28.04
N LYS A 293 28.46 19.06 29.22
CA LYS A 293 29.69 19.16 30.03
C LYS A 293 30.89 18.62 29.28
N VAL A 294 30.81 17.39 28.74
CA VAL A 294 31.91 16.73 28.04
C VAL A 294 32.26 17.51 26.77
N LEU A 295 31.28 17.96 25.99
CA LEU A 295 31.49 18.79 24.79
C LEU A 295 32.31 20.04 25.12
N LYS A 296 31.95 20.79 26.16
CA LYS A 296 32.68 21.97 26.60
C LYS A 296 34.10 21.62 27.07
N SER A 297 34.27 20.56 27.86
CA SER A 297 35.57 20.13 28.39
C SER A 297 36.53 19.71 27.26
N LEU A 298 36.04 19.00 26.25
CA LEU A 298 36.81 18.62 25.06
C LEU A 298 37.14 19.82 24.18
N GLN A 299 36.20 20.76 23.97
CA GLN A 299 36.46 22.01 23.25
C GLN A 299 37.56 22.84 23.94
N GLU A 300 37.48 23.04 25.27
CA GLU A 300 38.55 23.71 26.02
C GLU A 300 39.90 22.97 25.92
N THR A 301 39.88 21.63 25.89
CA THR A 301 41.11 20.82 25.76
C THR A 301 41.74 20.95 24.38
N VAL A 302 40.94 20.97 23.31
CA VAL A 302 41.42 21.25 21.94
C VAL A 302 42.00 22.66 21.84
N SER A 303 41.30 23.67 22.39
CA SER A 303 41.76 25.07 22.39
C SER A 303 43.05 25.29 23.16
N ARG A 304 43.29 24.59 24.28
CA ARG A 304 44.48 24.77 25.13
C ARG A 304 45.78 24.21 24.54
N HIS A 305 45.74 23.36 23.51
CA HIS A 305 46.90 22.61 23.01
C HIS A 305 47.43 23.03 21.62
N ASN A 306 46.85 24.06 20.98
CA ASN A 306 47.41 24.74 19.78
C ASN A 306 47.93 23.83 18.64
N LEU A 307 47.22 22.74 18.34
CA LEU A 307 47.54 21.85 17.21
C LEU A 307 47.07 22.43 15.87
N ALA A 308 47.76 23.46 15.39
CA ALA A 308 47.55 24.06 14.06
C ALA A 308 48.09 23.16 12.93
N LEU A 309 47.50 23.27 11.73
CA LEU A 309 47.96 22.53 10.54
C LEU A 309 49.30 23.07 10.02
N PRO A 310 50.23 22.20 9.54
CA PRO A 310 51.36 22.63 8.74
C PRO A 310 50.88 23.08 7.36
N SER A 311 51.20 24.31 6.97
CA SER A 311 50.89 24.85 5.64
C SER A 311 51.83 24.29 4.59
N VAL A 312 51.29 23.69 3.53
CA VAL A 312 51.99 23.39 2.28
C VAL A 312 51.14 23.91 1.13
N ALA A 313 51.70 24.80 0.32
CA ALA A 313 50.98 25.38 -0.81
C ALA A 313 50.80 24.33 -1.93
N VAL A 314 49.55 24.06 -2.27
CA VAL A 314 49.17 23.25 -3.44
C VAL A 314 48.22 24.10 -4.30
N THR A 315 48.44 24.10 -5.62
CA THR A 315 47.60 24.83 -6.58
C THR A 315 46.17 24.30 -6.57
N PRO A 316 45.16 25.18 -6.76
CA PRO A 316 43.77 24.80 -6.58
C PRO A 316 43.31 23.81 -7.68
N PRO A 317 42.77 22.63 -7.33
CA PRO A 317 41.97 21.84 -8.28
C PRO A 317 40.67 22.60 -8.61
N PRO A 318 40.03 22.34 -9.77
CA PRO A 318 38.86 23.08 -10.20
C PRO A 318 37.70 22.93 -9.20
N ALA A 319 37.18 24.07 -8.72
CA ALA A 319 36.21 24.11 -7.64
C ALA A 319 34.89 23.42 -8.02
N ALA A 320 34.59 22.31 -7.35
CA ALA A 320 33.26 21.74 -7.34
C ALA A 320 32.30 22.72 -6.63
N LYS A 321 31.25 23.17 -7.33
CA LYS A 321 30.25 24.07 -6.73
C LYS A 321 29.53 23.35 -5.56
N PRO A 322 29.39 23.98 -4.38
CA PRO A 322 28.66 23.39 -3.27
C PRO A 322 27.18 23.21 -3.63
N LEU A 323 26.53 22.24 -2.96
CA LEU A 323 25.14 21.86 -3.23
C LEU A 323 24.11 22.94 -2.84
N ALA A 324 24.53 23.95 -2.07
CA ALA A 324 23.67 24.95 -1.43
C ALA A 324 22.77 25.72 -2.39
N VAL A 325 23.27 26.12 -3.57
CA VAL A 325 22.52 26.95 -4.51
C VAL A 325 22.61 26.40 -5.95
N GLN A 326 21.46 26.07 -6.54
CA GLN A 326 21.38 25.61 -7.94
C GLN A 326 20.29 26.34 -8.73
N THR A 327 20.65 26.77 -9.95
CA THR A 327 19.77 27.50 -10.86
C THR A 327 19.36 26.67 -12.07
N PHE A 328 18.06 26.66 -12.36
CA PHE A 328 17.43 25.97 -13.48
C PHE A 328 16.85 26.99 -14.46
N GLU A 329 17.29 26.97 -15.72
CA GLU A 329 16.56 27.69 -16.78
C GLU A 329 15.22 26.99 -17.07
N VAL A 330 14.14 27.78 -17.11
CA VAL A 330 12.78 27.30 -17.37
C VAL A 330 12.00 28.25 -18.29
N LYS A 331 10.92 27.76 -18.90
CA LYS A 331 9.91 28.58 -19.58
C LYS A 331 8.67 28.73 -18.70
N VAL A 332 8.11 29.93 -18.68
CA VAL A 332 6.89 30.32 -17.95
C VAL A 332 5.86 30.85 -18.95
N GLY A 333 4.61 30.42 -18.79
CA GLY A 333 3.51 30.79 -19.69
C GLY A 333 3.79 30.40 -21.15
N LYS A 334 3.38 31.24 -22.10
CA LYS A 334 3.44 30.92 -23.54
C LYS A 334 4.85 30.94 -24.16
N SER A 335 5.86 31.62 -23.57
CA SER A 335 7.26 31.62 -24.04
C SER A 335 8.32 32.31 -23.16
N GLN A 336 7.97 32.92 -22.02
CA GLN A 336 8.94 33.73 -21.25
C GLN A 336 10.02 32.84 -20.62
N ARG A 337 11.31 33.17 -20.80
CA ARG A 337 12.42 32.48 -20.12
C ARG A 337 12.63 33.09 -18.73
N ALA A 338 12.71 32.22 -17.73
CA ALA A 338 13.05 32.56 -16.35
C ALA A 338 14.12 31.59 -15.83
N ALA A 339 14.69 31.94 -14.68
CA ALA A 339 15.54 31.10 -13.88
C ALA A 339 14.84 30.80 -12.55
N LEU A 340 14.81 29.54 -12.14
CA LEU A 340 14.48 29.12 -10.79
C LEU A 340 15.78 28.83 -10.06
N THR A 341 16.10 29.59 -9.02
CA THR A 341 17.22 29.28 -8.12
C THR A 341 16.65 28.67 -6.85
N VAL A 342 17.02 27.43 -6.55
CA VAL A 342 16.78 26.82 -5.24
C VAL A 342 18.01 27.08 -4.40
N ASP A 343 17.81 27.73 -3.26
CA ASP A 343 18.79 27.89 -2.20
C ASP A 343 18.37 26.99 -1.02
N VAL A 344 19.07 25.87 -0.94
CA VAL A 344 18.91 24.81 0.05
C VAL A 344 19.35 25.28 1.44
N GLU A 345 20.33 26.19 1.51
CA GLU A 345 20.88 26.67 2.78
C GLU A 345 20.00 27.76 3.40
N SER A 346 19.53 28.74 2.62
CA SER A 346 18.58 29.75 3.12
C SER A 346 17.11 29.29 3.17
N GLY A 347 16.78 28.13 2.57
CA GLY A 347 15.42 27.59 2.58
C GLY A 347 14.47 28.28 1.60
N THR A 348 14.97 28.79 0.47
CA THR A 348 14.20 29.64 -0.45
C THR A 348 14.27 29.23 -1.93
N VAL A 349 13.22 29.59 -2.68
CA VAL A 349 13.17 29.51 -4.15
C VAL A 349 13.01 30.89 -4.74
N ALA A 350 14.01 31.37 -5.46
CA ALA A 350 13.97 32.64 -6.19
C ALA A 350 13.56 32.42 -7.65
N ILE A 351 12.63 33.25 -8.13
CA ILE A 351 12.18 33.31 -9.52
C ILE A 351 12.76 34.59 -10.15
N THR A 352 13.63 34.44 -11.17
CA THR A 352 14.28 35.57 -11.85
C THR A 352 13.93 35.58 -13.33
N LYS A 353 13.41 36.70 -13.86
CA LYS A 353 13.17 36.84 -15.31
C LYS A 353 14.49 37.02 -16.06
N ARG A 354 14.62 36.41 -17.24
CA ARG A 354 15.85 36.47 -18.04
C ARG A 354 16.06 37.88 -18.61
N GLY A 355 16.72 38.74 -17.84
CA GLY A 355 16.96 40.15 -18.13
C GLY A 355 16.96 41.06 -16.90
N SER A 356 16.40 40.62 -15.77
CA SER A 356 16.55 41.32 -14.47
C SER A 356 17.76 40.78 -13.70
N GLY A 357 18.54 41.66 -13.08
CA GLY A 357 19.62 41.27 -12.17
C GLY A 357 19.13 40.84 -10.78
N SER A 358 17.94 41.30 -10.39
CA SER A 358 17.24 40.91 -9.16
C SER A 358 16.20 39.82 -9.42
N PRO A 359 15.89 38.97 -8.41
CA PRO A 359 14.73 38.10 -8.46
C PRO A 359 13.43 38.92 -8.49
N GLU A 360 12.43 38.43 -9.22
CA GLU A 360 11.08 38.98 -9.24
C GLU A 360 10.32 38.58 -7.96
N GLU A 361 10.61 37.40 -7.41
CA GLU A 361 9.88 36.82 -6.30
C GLU A 361 10.74 35.75 -5.61
N THR A 362 10.81 35.77 -4.27
CA THR A 362 11.50 34.76 -3.46
C THR A 362 10.48 34.10 -2.54
N ILE A 363 10.40 32.78 -2.58
CA ILE A 363 9.38 31.97 -1.90
C ILE A 363 10.09 31.10 -0.85
N PRO A 364 9.84 31.30 0.46
CA PRO A 364 10.42 30.45 1.51
C PRO A 364 9.71 29.09 1.58
N GLN A 365 10.42 28.06 2.05
CA GLN A 365 9.98 26.67 2.04
C GLN A 365 8.62 26.41 2.73
N ASP A 366 8.31 27.16 3.79
CA ASP A 366 7.10 27.01 4.58
C ASP A 366 5.84 27.41 3.79
N LYS A 367 5.99 28.38 2.88
CA LYS A 367 4.96 28.83 1.95
C LYS A 367 4.75 27.88 0.78
N ILE A 368 5.66 26.93 0.52
CA ILE A 368 5.55 25.99 -0.60
C ILE A 368 4.62 24.84 -0.23
N LEU A 369 3.34 25.00 -0.56
CA LEU A 369 2.27 24.06 -0.26
C LEU A 369 2.46 22.74 -1.02
N GLN A 370 2.57 22.78 -2.36
CA GLN A 370 2.63 21.59 -3.21
C GLN A 370 3.57 21.76 -4.40
N LEU A 371 4.17 20.65 -4.84
CA LEU A 371 4.85 20.54 -6.13
C LEU A 371 4.18 19.43 -6.95
N ILE A 372 3.58 19.80 -8.08
CA ILE A 372 2.82 18.89 -8.94
C ILE A 372 3.63 18.63 -10.22
N LYS A 373 3.93 17.37 -10.51
CA LYS A 373 4.70 16.95 -11.70
C LYS A 373 3.70 16.68 -12.84
N TYR A 374 3.88 17.28 -14.02
CA TYR A 374 2.95 17.03 -15.12
C TYR A 374 3.24 15.69 -15.78
N GLN A 375 2.38 14.70 -15.53
CA GLN A 375 2.42 13.40 -16.19
C GLN A 375 2.41 13.55 -17.72
N SER A 376 1.49 14.37 -18.27
CA SER A 376 1.35 14.59 -19.72
C SER A 376 2.48 15.40 -20.38
N VAL A 377 3.34 16.06 -19.60
CA VAL A 377 4.52 16.80 -20.10
C VAL A 377 5.64 16.61 -19.10
N GLN A 378 6.41 15.52 -19.25
CA GLN A 378 7.43 15.08 -18.29
C GLN A 378 8.43 16.18 -17.87
N SER A 379 8.73 17.15 -18.73
CA SER A 379 9.61 18.27 -18.41
C SER A 379 8.93 19.42 -17.64
N LYS A 380 7.64 19.34 -17.32
CA LYS A 380 6.87 20.44 -16.69
C LYS A 380 6.50 20.12 -15.24
N ALA A 381 6.56 21.12 -14.37
CA ALA A 381 6.03 21.08 -13.01
C ALA A 381 5.20 22.33 -12.70
N ARG A 382 4.34 22.25 -11.68
CA ARG A 382 3.62 23.37 -11.07
C ARG A 382 4.05 23.51 -9.62
N LEU A 383 4.53 24.69 -9.26
CA LEU A 383 4.73 25.10 -7.87
C LEU A 383 3.44 25.75 -7.36
N VAL A 384 2.91 25.29 -6.23
CA VAL A 384 1.76 25.89 -5.54
C VAL A 384 2.26 26.42 -4.20
N TYR A 385 2.01 27.71 -3.93
CA TYR A 385 2.54 28.39 -2.75
C TYR A 385 1.59 29.45 -2.21
N ASP A 386 1.71 29.73 -0.92
CA ASP A 386 1.02 30.84 -0.24
C ASP A 386 1.78 32.17 -0.42
N ARG A 387 1.03 33.27 -0.42
CA ARG A 387 1.54 34.65 -0.49
C ARG A 387 0.76 35.60 0.42
N GLU A 388 -0.52 35.31 0.68
CA GLU A 388 -1.45 36.10 1.49
C GLU A 388 -2.48 35.14 2.14
N PRO A 389 -2.92 35.35 3.41
CA PRO A 389 -3.63 34.33 4.22
C PRO A 389 -4.93 33.71 3.70
N GLN A 390 -5.41 34.08 2.51
CA GLN A 390 -6.59 33.50 1.85
C GLN A 390 -6.41 33.24 0.34
N ARG A 391 -5.18 33.32 -0.23
CA ARG A 391 -4.98 33.20 -1.69
C ARG A 391 -3.73 32.43 -2.11
N ASN A 392 -3.91 31.12 -2.28
CA ASN A 392 -2.92 30.25 -2.93
C ASN A 392 -2.61 30.71 -4.37
N LEU A 393 -1.33 30.76 -4.72
CA LEU A 393 -0.84 30.99 -6.07
C LEU A 393 -0.27 29.70 -6.66
N SER A 394 -0.36 29.55 -7.99
CA SER A 394 0.25 28.43 -8.70
C SER A 394 0.95 28.90 -9.97
N ARG A 395 2.21 28.50 -10.19
CA ARG A 395 2.96 28.77 -11.42
C ARG A 395 3.43 27.50 -12.10
N ASP A 396 3.26 27.48 -13.41
CA ASP A 396 3.66 26.40 -14.31
C ASP A 396 5.05 26.70 -14.89
N PHE A 397 5.99 25.77 -14.75
CA PHE A 397 7.37 25.86 -15.23
C PHE A 397 7.69 24.67 -16.15
N VAL A 398 8.21 24.95 -17.35
CA VAL A 398 8.71 23.93 -18.28
C VAL A 398 10.24 23.94 -18.27
N PHE A 399 10.85 22.86 -17.81
CA PHE A 399 12.29 22.62 -17.76
C PHE A 399 12.81 22.12 -19.12
N PRO A 400 14.14 22.09 -19.36
CA PRO A 400 14.69 21.66 -20.65
C PRO A 400 14.63 20.13 -20.86
N SER A 401 14.49 19.33 -19.79
CA SER A 401 14.28 17.88 -19.83
C SER A 401 13.57 17.40 -18.56
N ALA A 402 13.12 16.15 -18.53
CA ALA A 402 12.48 15.57 -17.34
C ALA A 402 13.50 15.37 -16.20
N ARG A 403 14.74 15.00 -16.52
CA ARG A 403 15.90 14.92 -15.61
C ARG A 403 16.20 16.26 -14.94
N LYS A 404 16.05 17.39 -15.66
CA LYS A 404 16.19 18.74 -15.07
C LYS A 404 14.99 19.15 -14.21
N ARG A 405 13.76 18.74 -14.57
CA ARG A 405 12.59 18.89 -13.69
C ARG A 405 12.81 18.10 -12.40
N GLU A 406 13.26 16.86 -12.50
CA GLU A 406 13.41 16.00 -11.31
C GLU A 406 14.53 16.50 -10.40
N ALA A 407 15.69 16.90 -10.96
CA ALA A 407 16.74 17.58 -10.20
C ALA A 407 16.23 18.81 -9.41
N PHE A 408 15.31 19.60 -9.98
CA PHE A 408 14.65 20.68 -9.25
C PHE A 408 13.72 20.17 -8.15
N CYS A 409 12.89 19.15 -8.42
CA CYS A 409 12.04 18.52 -7.40
C CYS A 409 12.87 17.99 -6.22
N GLN A 410 14.04 17.40 -6.50
CA GLN A 410 14.94 16.82 -5.51
C GLN A 410 15.62 17.87 -4.65
N LEU A 411 16.12 18.97 -5.23
CA LEU A 411 16.69 20.07 -4.42
C LEU A 411 15.60 20.82 -3.65
N LEU A 412 14.39 20.94 -4.19
CA LEU A 412 13.25 21.48 -3.46
C LEU A 412 12.87 20.59 -2.26
N GLN A 413 12.91 19.27 -2.44
CA GLN A 413 12.66 18.33 -1.34
C GLN A 413 13.79 18.36 -0.31
N LEU A 414 15.06 18.42 -0.73
CA LEU A 414 16.21 18.56 0.18
C LEU A 414 16.08 19.81 1.06
N MET A 415 15.79 20.95 0.44
CA MET A 415 15.51 22.21 1.11
C MET A 415 14.33 22.07 2.09
N LYS A 416 13.23 21.42 1.68
CA LYS A 416 12.09 21.19 2.58
C LYS A 416 12.41 20.22 3.73
N ILE A 417 13.24 19.19 3.53
CA ILE A 417 13.67 18.26 4.59
C ILE A 417 14.58 18.99 5.59
N GLN A 418 15.64 19.65 5.13
CA GLN A 418 16.59 20.34 6.01
C GLN A 418 15.92 21.43 6.86
N HIS A 419 14.88 22.08 6.33
CA HIS A 419 14.16 23.16 7.03
C HIS A 419 12.83 22.69 7.66
N SER A 420 12.47 21.41 7.63
CA SER A 420 11.24 20.90 8.28
C SER A 420 11.46 20.37 9.71
N ASN A 421 12.68 19.94 10.04
CA ASN A 421 12.97 19.14 11.24
C ASN A 421 12.14 17.85 11.35
N LEU A 422 11.65 17.32 10.23
CA LEU A 422 10.86 16.08 10.15
C LEU A 422 11.57 15.06 9.26
N ASP A 423 11.90 13.90 9.81
CA ASP A 423 12.45 12.77 9.06
C ASP A 423 11.49 12.30 7.96
N GLU A 424 12.02 11.70 6.89
CA GLU A 424 11.19 11.03 5.89
C GLU A 424 10.89 9.59 6.32
N PRO A 425 9.62 9.23 6.57
CA PRO A 425 9.26 7.87 6.94
C PRO A 425 9.55 6.90 5.79
N ASP A 426 10.08 5.72 6.13
CA ASP A 426 10.14 4.54 5.24
C ASP A 426 8.91 3.63 5.41
N LEU A 427 8.13 3.83 6.48
CA LEU A 427 6.93 3.10 6.87
C LEU A 427 5.84 4.09 7.30
N ILE A 428 4.59 3.83 6.94
CA ILE A 428 3.41 4.53 7.49
C ILE A 428 2.32 3.54 7.90
N SER A 429 1.48 3.96 8.84
CA SER A 429 0.28 3.22 9.26
C SER A 429 -0.97 3.75 8.54
N VAL A 430 -1.68 2.87 7.83
CA VAL A 430 -2.89 3.18 7.07
C VAL A 430 -4.08 2.43 7.67
N TYR A 431 -5.08 3.17 8.14
CA TYR A 431 -6.37 2.64 8.56
C TYR A 431 -7.36 2.64 7.40
N ILE A 432 -8.12 1.56 7.25
CA ILE A 432 -9.25 1.45 6.32
C ILE A 432 -10.49 0.97 7.08
N GLY A 433 -11.58 1.73 6.98
CA GLY A 433 -12.89 1.33 7.49
C GLY A 433 -13.91 1.18 6.36
N THR A 434 -14.76 0.17 6.44
CA THR A 434 -15.99 0.09 5.62
C THR A 434 -17.21 -0.12 6.52
N TRP A 435 -18.31 0.59 6.26
CA TRP A 435 -19.56 0.39 6.97
C TRP A 435 -20.79 0.74 6.14
N ASN A 436 -21.68 -0.23 5.93
CA ASN A 436 -23.02 0.04 5.44
C ASN A 436 -23.88 0.57 6.60
N MET A 437 -24.21 1.87 6.56
CA MET A 437 -24.95 2.58 7.60
C MET A 437 -26.47 2.30 7.58
N GLY A 438 -26.95 1.48 6.65
CA GLY A 438 -28.35 1.04 6.59
C GLY A 438 -29.37 2.18 6.44
N SER A 439 -28.97 3.31 5.85
CA SER A 439 -29.75 4.55 5.79
C SER A 439 -30.10 5.14 7.17
N THR A 440 -29.21 5.00 8.16
CA THR A 440 -29.35 5.58 9.51
C THR A 440 -28.21 6.54 9.88
N PRO A 441 -28.44 7.52 10.77
CA PRO A 441 -27.37 8.28 11.40
C PRO A 441 -26.41 7.38 12.20
N PRO A 442 -25.13 7.79 12.35
CA PRO A 442 -24.19 7.10 13.21
C PRO A 442 -24.53 7.29 14.71
N PRO A 443 -24.03 6.42 15.60
CA PRO A 443 -24.04 6.68 17.03
C PRO A 443 -23.17 7.90 17.38
N ARG A 444 -23.29 8.40 18.63
CA ARG A 444 -22.53 9.58 19.11
C ARG A 444 -21.00 9.40 19.16
N SER A 445 -20.52 8.15 19.10
CA SER A 445 -19.10 7.80 19.17
C SER A 445 -18.78 6.74 18.12
N LEU A 446 -17.64 6.88 17.45
CA LEU A 446 -17.04 5.87 16.56
C LEU A 446 -15.76 5.28 17.16
N ALA A 447 -15.60 5.35 18.50
CA ALA A 447 -14.35 5.03 19.19
C ALA A 447 -13.82 3.62 18.86
N SER A 448 -14.67 2.59 18.97
CA SER A 448 -14.31 1.20 18.67
C SER A 448 -13.80 1.03 17.25
N TRP A 449 -14.54 1.54 16.27
CA TRP A 449 -14.22 1.44 14.85
C TRP A 449 -12.87 2.10 14.56
N LEU A 450 -12.74 3.39 14.92
CA LEU A 450 -11.56 4.21 14.64
C LEU A 450 -10.31 3.82 15.47
N THR A 451 -10.41 2.81 16.36
CA THR A 451 -9.29 2.24 17.13
C THR A 451 -9.11 0.73 16.93
N SER A 452 -9.78 0.12 15.93
CA SER A 452 -9.71 -1.33 15.65
C SER A 452 -10.08 -2.24 16.83
N ARG A 453 -11.11 -1.87 17.61
CA ARG A 453 -11.63 -2.64 18.75
C ARG A 453 -12.95 -3.34 18.39
N GLY A 454 -13.17 -4.54 18.95
CA GLY A 454 -14.34 -5.38 18.70
C GLY A 454 -13.93 -6.85 18.54
N LEU A 455 -14.43 -7.49 17.49
CA LEU A 455 -14.23 -8.91 17.19
C LEU A 455 -13.27 -9.12 16.00
N GLY A 456 -12.60 -10.27 15.98
CA GLY A 456 -11.58 -10.63 14.98
C GLY A 456 -10.17 -10.29 15.43
N ARG A 457 -9.28 -10.01 14.49
CA ARG A 457 -7.91 -9.59 14.76
C ARG A 457 -7.89 -8.10 15.07
N THR A 458 -8.08 -7.76 16.34
CA THR A 458 -7.98 -6.39 16.89
C THR A 458 -6.53 -5.93 17.06
N GLN A 459 -6.35 -4.66 17.44
CA GLN A 459 -5.08 -4.19 18.02
C GLN A 459 -5.09 -4.32 19.55
N ASP A 460 -3.91 -4.44 20.16
CA ASP A 460 -3.75 -4.37 21.62
C ASP A 460 -4.15 -2.98 22.14
N GLU A 461 -4.71 -2.89 23.36
CA GLU A 461 -5.23 -1.63 23.91
C GLU A 461 -4.19 -0.50 23.96
N THR A 462 -2.92 -0.81 24.20
CA THR A 462 -1.82 0.17 24.21
C THR A 462 -1.51 0.68 22.81
N THR A 463 -1.64 -0.18 21.80
CA THR A 463 -1.39 0.16 20.39
C THR A 463 -2.59 0.82 19.70
N ALA A 464 -3.81 0.50 20.12
CA ALA A 464 -5.07 1.03 19.58
C ALA A 464 -5.23 2.56 19.78
N CYS A 465 -4.43 3.16 20.67
CA CYS A 465 -4.35 4.60 20.90
C CYS A 465 -3.25 5.29 20.05
N ILE A 466 -2.47 4.54 19.25
CA ILE A 466 -1.43 5.11 18.39
C ILE A 466 -2.07 5.66 17.11
N PRO A 467 -1.94 6.97 16.81
CA PRO A 467 -2.62 7.57 15.68
C PRO A 467 -2.04 7.10 14.34
N HIS A 468 -2.87 6.47 13.51
CA HIS A 468 -2.53 6.13 12.11
C HIS A 468 -2.23 7.39 11.28
N ASP A 469 -1.34 7.27 10.31
CA ASP A 469 -0.90 8.36 9.44
C ASP A 469 -1.97 8.78 8.44
N ILE A 470 -2.70 7.79 7.93
CA ILE A 470 -3.80 7.94 6.97
C ILE A 470 -5.02 7.17 7.49
N TYR A 471 -6.20 7.82 7.48
CA TYR A 471 -7.49 7.17 7.69
C TYR A 471 -8.31 7.22 6.40
N VAL A 472 -8.78 6.06 5.94
CA VAL A 472 -9.64 5.93 4.77
C VAL A 472 -10.98 5.35 5.18
N ILE A 473 -12.04 6.16 5.12
CA ILE A 473 -13.37 5.82 5.62
C ILE A 473 -14.33 5.65 4.44
N GLY A 474 -14.65 4.40 4.11
CA GLY A 474 -15.72 4.02 3.21
C GLY A 474 -17.04 3.86 3.96
N THR A 475 -18.13 4.41 3.40
CA THR A 475 -19.49 4.11 3.85
C THR A 475 -20.42 3.83 2.68
N GLN A 476 -21.45 3.03 2.93
CA GLN A 476 -22.54 2.75 2.01
C GLN A 476 -23.88 2.97 2.73
N GLU A 477 -24.93 3.35 2.00
CA GLU A 477 -26.21 3.79 2.59
C GLU A 477 -26.05 4.86 3.68
N ASN A 478 -25.03 5.71 3.55
CA ASN A 478 -24.80 6.86 4.42
C ASN A 478 -25.88 7.92 4.20
N SER A 479 -26.67 8.22 5.24
CA SER A 479 -27.80 9.16 5.19
C SER A 479 -27.43 10.61 5.51
N LEU A 480 -26.22 10.89 5.98
CA LEU A 480 -25.79 12.22 6.39
C LEU A 480 -25.42 13.11 5.21
N GLY A 481 -25.33 14.42 5.43
CA GLY A 481 -24.73 15.37 4.51
C GLY A 481 -23.24 15.10 4.26
N ASP A 482 -22.73 15.56 3.12
CA ASP A 482 -21.31 15.40 2.76
C ASP A 482 -20.38 16.17 3.70
N ARG A 483 -20.72 17.43 3.99
CA ARG A 483 -19.97 18.25 4.95
C ARG A 483 -20.10 17.72 6.38
N GLU A 484 -21.33 17.38 6.77
CA GLU A 484 -21.68 16.83 8.08
C GLU A 484 -20.89 15.55 8.43
N TRP A 485 -20.79 14.61 7.49
CA TRP A 485 -20.02 13.38 7.69
C TRP A 485 -18.52 13.64 7.86
N VAL A 486 -17.95 14.57 7.07
CA VAL A 486 -16.54 14.96 7.19
C VAL A 486 -16.26 15.71 8.49
N GLU A 487 -17.16 16.61 8.90
CA GLU A 487 -17.09 17.34 10.17
C GLU A 487 -17.18 16.37 11.36
N PHE A 488 -18.09 15.39 11.32
CA PHE A 488 -18.24 14.36 12.35
C PHE A 488 -17.03 13.42 12.46
N LEU A 489 -16.45 12.98 11.33
CA LEU A 489 -15.23 12.16 11.33
C LEU A 489 -14.01 12.94 11.88
N ARG A 490 -13.83 14.20 11.48
CA ARG A 490 -12.75 15.04 12.02
C ARG A 490 -12.92 15.31 13.51
N ALA A 491 -14.14 15.59 13.97
CA ALA A 491 -14.43 15.75 15.40
C ALA A 491 -14.13 14.47 16.18
N SER A 492 -14.55 13.31 15.66
CA SER A 492 -14.29 12.00 16.28
C SER A 492 -12.79 11.72 16.41
N LEU A 493 -12.03 11.86 15.30
CA LEU A 493 -10.58 11.66 15.31
C LEU A 493 -9.86 12.66 16.21
N LYS A 494 -10.29 13.94 16.23
CA LYS A 494 -9.69 14.96 17.11
C LYS A 494 -9.95 14.67 18.59
N THR A 495 -11.12 14.14 18.95
CA THR A 495 -11.43 13.73 20.34
C THR A 495 -10.65 12.49 20.75
N LEU A 496 -10.48 11.51 19.86
CA LEU A 496 -9.81 10.24 20.17
C LEU A 496 -8.27 10.35 20.16
N MET A 497 -7.72 11.12 19.21
CA MET A 497 -6.28 11.12 18.89
C MET A 497 -5.59 12.45 19.20
N ALA A 498 -6.31 13.45 19.73
CA ALA A 498 -5.87 14.84 19.93
C ALA A 498 -5.37 15.59 18.67
N ILE A 499 -5.48 15.00 17.47
CA ILE A 499 -4.93 15.52 16.21
C ILE A 499 -6.04 16.09 15.32
N ASP A 500 -5.83 17.32 14.79
CA ASP A 500 -6.71 17.93 13.79
C ASP A 500 -6.41 17.42 12.37
N TYR A 501 -6.86 16.19 12.08
CA TYR A 501 -6.66 15.52 10.80
C TYR A 501 -7.11 16.37 9.59
N ARG A 502 -6.26 16.38 8.56
CA ARG A 502 -6.45 17.07 7.28
C ARG A 502 -7.20 16.18 6.31
N VAL A 503 -8.14 16.75 5.54
CA VAL A 503 -8.88 15.99 4.52
C VAL A 503 -8.11 16.05 3.20
N VAL A 504 -7.69 14.89 2.70
CA VAL A 504 -7.03 14.76 1.39
C VAL A 504 -8.08 14.76 0.28
N ALA A 505 -9.18 14.03 0.46
CA ALA A 505 -10.26 13.93 -0.51
C ALA A 505 -11.58 13.49 0.13
N LEU A 506 -12.67 13.89 -0.52
CA LEU A 506 -14.02 13.34 -0.39
C LEU A 506 -14.49 12.95 -1.79
N GLN A 507 -15.10 11.77 -1.94
CA GLN A 507 -15.82 11.41 -3.17
C GLN A 507 -17.10 10.64 -2.82
N CYS A 508 -18.20 11.08 -3.43
CA CYS A 508 -19.53 10.51 -3.20
C CYS A 508 -20.17 10.03 -4.51
N LEU A 509 -21.05 9.05 -4.40
CA LEU A 509 -21.96 8.58 -5.45
C LEU A 509 -23.25 8.09 -4.78
N TRP A 510 -24.30 8.91 -4.83
CA TRP A 510 -25.49 8.75 -3.98
C TRP A 510 -25.07 8.61 -2.50
N SER A 511 -25.49 7.54 -1.82
CA SER A 511 -25.15 7.24 -0.42
C SER A 511 -23.90 6.36 -0.24
N ILE A 512 -23.09 6.19 -1.30
CA ILE A 512 -21.75 5.59 -1.24
C ILE A 512 -20.74 6.73 -1.12
N LYS A 513 -19.90 6.75 -0.06
CA LYS A 513 -18.93 7.83 0.19
C LYS A 513 -17.56 7.28 0.58
N ILE A 514 -16.50 7.94 0.15
CA ILE A 514 -15.12 7.71 0.64
C ILE A 514 -14.52 9.03 1.12
N VAL A 515 -13.94 9.01 2.31
CA VAL A 515 -13.19 10.13 2.89
C VAL A 515 -11.76 9.66 3.15
N VAL A 516 -10.77 10.44 2.70
CA VAL A 516 -9.36 10.22 3.06
C VAL A 516 -8.91 11.36 3.96
N LEU A 517 -8.41 11.03 5.15
CA LEU A 517 -7.83 11.96 6.10
C LEU A 517 -6.36 11.59 6.39
N VAL A 518 -5.55 12.58 6.75
CA VAL A 518 -4.10 12.44 6.98
C VAL A 518 -3.63 13.30 8.16
N LYS A 519 -2.58 12.87 8.89
CA LYS A 519 -1.93 13.73 9.90
C LYS A 519 -1.41 15.04 9.27
N PRO A 520 -1.45 16.18 9.98
CA PRO A 520 -0.98 17.46 9.45
C PRO A 520 0.49 17.46 8.97
N GLU A 521 1.38 16.72 9.63
CA GLU A 521 2.80 16.59 9.24
C GLU A 521 3.00 16.01 7.83
N HIS A 522 2.08 15.15 7.38
CA HIS A 522 2.12 14.50 6.07
C HIS A 522 1.38 15.29 4.99
N GLU A 523 0.68 16.38 5.31
CA GLU A 523 -0.07 17.20 4.35
C GLU A 523 0.82 17.65 3.18
N ARG A 524 2.10 17.94 3.45
CA ARG A 524 3.13 18.33 2.47
C ARG A 524 3.74 17.16 1.68
N ARG A 525 3.50 15.91 2.08
CA ARG A 525 3.97 14.67 1.43
C ARG A 525 2.97 14.10 0.42
N ILE A 526 1.70 14.52 0.50
CA ILE A 526 0.62 14.13 -0.42
C ILE A 526 0.67 14.95 -1.72
N SER A 527 0.54 14.29 -2.87
CA SER A 527 0.41 14.96 -4.17
C SER A 527 -0.42 14.14 -5.17
N HIS A 528 -0.76 14.74 -6.33
CA HIS A 528 -1.48 14.07 -7.43
C HIS A 528 -2.81 13.41 -7.01
N VAL A 529 -3.56 14.09 -6.13
CA VAL A 529 -4.88 13.64 -5.68
C VAL A 529 -5.85 13.58 -6.86
N HIS A 530 -6.47 12.43 -7.07
CA HIS A 530 -7.50 12.18 -8.07
C HIS A 530 -8.67 11.44 -7.42
N THR A 531 -9.89 11.74 -7.86
CA THR A 531 -11.11 11.05 -7.42
C THR A 531 -11.92 10.59 -8.63
N SER A 532 -12.74 9.55 -8.44
CA SER A 532 -13.53 8.95 -9.52
C SER A 532 -14.74 8.19 -8.97
N SER A 533 -15.74 7.93 -9.82
CA SER A 533 -16.89 7.09 -9.45
C SER A 533 -17.48 6.36 -10.66
N VAL A 534 -18.06 5.18 -10.42
CA VAL A 534 -18.69 4.32 -11.45
C VAL A 534 -20.05 3.86 -10.96
N LYS A 535 -21.08 4.00 -11.80
CA LYS A 535 -22.43 3.48 -11.54
C LYS A 535 -22.55 2.05 -12.08
N THR A 536 -23.03 1.12 -11.25
CA THR A 536 -23.18 -0.31 -11.61
C THR A 536 -24.57 -0.89 -11.28
N GLY A 537 -25.53 0.00 -10.99
CA GLY A 537 -26.95 -0.31 -10.86
C GLY A 537 -27.59 -0.88 -12.13
N ILE A 538 -28.92 -0.88 -12.17
CA ILE A 538 -29.69 -1.34 -13.33
C ILE A 538 -29.33 -0.45 -14.53
N ALA A 539 -29.04 -1.08 -15.69
CA ALA A 539 -28.51 -0.42 -16.89
C ALA A 539 -27.31 0.52 -16.62
N ASN A 540 -26.48 0.18 -15.62
CA ASN A 540 -25.32 0.94 -15.14
C ASN A 540 -25.59 2.43 -14.88
N THR A 541 -26.84 2.80 -14.62
CA THR A 541 -27.29 4.20 -14.49
C THR A 541 -28.32 4.41 -13.37
N LEU A 542 -29.12 3.39 -13.06
CA LEU A 542 -30.29 3.47 -12.17
C LEU A 542 -30.13 2.63 -10.89
N GLY A 543 -30.33 3.23 -9.72
CA GLY A 543 -30.29 2.57 -8.41
C GLY A 543 -28.93 2.65 -7.68
N ASN A 544 -28.94 2.49 -6.35
CA ASN A 544 -27.87 2.86 -5.41
C ASN A 544 -26.62 1.94 -5.39
N LYS A 545 -26.10 1.54 -6.57
CA LYS A 545 -25.00 0.58 -6.70
C LYS A 545 -23.90 1.09 -7.62
N GLY A 546 -22.65 0.90 -7.21
CA GLY A 546 -21.50 1.53 -7.83
C GLY A 546 -20.25 1.52 -6.97
N ALA A 547 -19.27 2.32 -7.35
CA ALA A 547 -18.05 2.59 -6.60
C ALA A 547 -17.71 4.09 -6.60
N VAL A 548 -16.97 4.48 -5.57
CA VAL A 548 -16.23 5.74 -5.47
C VAL A 548 -14.77 5.39 -5.17
N GLY A 549 -13.84 6.22 -5.59
CA GLY A 549 -12.44 6.00 -5.26
C GLY A 549 -11.60 7.25 -5.28
N VAL A 550 -10.44 7.13 -4.63
CA VAL A 550 -9.43 8.18 -4.44
C VAL A 550 -8.06 7.56 -4.74
N SER A 551 -7.17 8.32 -5.38
CA SER A 551 -5.76 7.96 -5.50
C SER A 551 -4.86 9.16 -5.29
N PHE A 552 -3.66 8.96 -4.75
CA PHE A 552 -2.63 9.99 -4.57
C PHE A 552 -1.23 9.37 -4.54
N LEU A 553 -0.20 10.22 -4.64
CA LEU A 553 1.17 9.85 -4.24
C LEU A 553 1.42 10.31 -2.81
N PHE A 554 1.98 9.43 -1.98
CA PHE A 554 2.65 9.79 -0.73
C PHE A 554 4.15 9.69 -1.00
N ASN A 555 4.85 10.83 -1.02
CA ASN A 555 6.23 10.92 -1.51
C ASN A 555 6.39 10.25 -2.91
N GLY A 556 7.15 9.15 -3.02
CA GLY A 556 7.30 8.38 -4.26
C GLY A 556 6.28 7.24 -4.44
N THR A 557 5.58 6.82 -3.38
CA THR A 557 4.69 5.66 -3.38
C THR A 557 3.29 6.03 -3.84
N SER A 558 2.70 5.22 -4.73
CA SER A 558 1.37 5.47 -5.30
C SER A 558 0.29 4.62 -4.63
N PHE A 559 -0.77 5.29 -4.16
CA PHE A 559 -1.89 4.67 -3.47
C PHE A 559 -3.19 4.83 -4.26
N GLY A 560 -3.99 3.76 -4.30
CA GLY A 560 -5.37 3.76 -4.78
C GLY A 560 -6.31 3.15 -3.73
N PHE A 561 -7.49 3.75 -3.58
CA PHE A 561 -8.54 3.32 -2.65
C PHE A 561 -9.89 3.29 -3.37
N VAL A 562 -10.60 2.16 -3.28
CA VAL A 562 -11.92 1.96 -3.89
C VAL A 562 -12.91 1.51 -2.83
N ASN A 563 -13.96 2.30 -2.61
CA ASN A 563 -15.14 1.89 -1.83
C ASN A 563 -16.29 1.59 -2.80
N CYS A 564 -16.95 0.44 -2.65
CA CYS A 564 -18.13 0.10 -3.46
C CYS A 564 -19.32 -0.44 -2.67
N HIS A 565 -20.47 -0.49 -3.35
CA HIS A 565 -21.69 -1.17 -2.92
C HIS A 565 -22.18 -2.01 -4.10
N LEU A 566 -22.04 -3.33 -4.02
CA LEU A 566 -22.32 -4.28 -5.11
C LEU A 566 -23.75 -4.87 -5.02
N ALA A 567 -24.20 -5.56 -6.08
CA ALA A 567 -25.56 -6.09 -6.18
C ALA A 567 -25.93 -7.09 -5.06
N SER A 568 -27.08 -6.88 -4.41
CA SER A 568 -27.47 -7.58 -3.18
C SER A 568 -28.45 -8.76 -3.37
N GLY A 569 -28.16 -9.85 -2.64
CA GLY A 569 -28.87 -11.13 -2.71
C GLY A 569 -27.93 -12.32 -2.92
N SER A 570 -28.20 -13.47 -2.29
CA SER A 570 -27.45 -14.70 -2.54
C SER A 570 -27.45 -15.06 -4.03
N GLU A 571 -28.60 -14.86 -4.69
CA GLU A 571 -28.83 -15.19 -6.11
C GLU A 571 -28.05 -14.33 -7.12
N LYS A 572 -27.23 -13.36 -6.68
CA LYS A 572 -26.64 -12.31 -7.54
C LYS A 572 -25.12 -12.35 -7.69
N THR A 573 -24.46 -13.46 -7.36
CA THR A 573 -23.00 -13.63 -7.46
C THR A 573 -22.45 -13.18 -8.82
N HIS A 574 -22.96 -13.71 -9.93
CA HIS A 574 -22.52 -13.27 -11.27
C HIS A 574 -22.69 -11.76 -11.53
N ARG A 575 -23.72 -11.11 -10.96
CA ARG A 575 -23.89 -9.65 -11.08
C ARG A 575 -22.89 -8.87 -10.21
N ARG A 576 -22.45 -9.40 -9.06
CA ARG A 576 -21.33 -8.83 -8.29
C ARG A 576 -20.02 -8.94 -9.07
N ASN A 577 -19.76 -10.08 -9.71
CA ASN A 577 -18.59 -10.25 -10.59
C ASN A 577 -18.62 -9.21 -11.73
N GLN A 578 -19.74 -9.06 -12.43
CA GLN A 578 -19.89 -8.04 -13.48
C GLN A 578 -19.73 -6.61 -12.91
N ASN A 579 -20.24 -6.32 -11.71
CA ASN A 579 -20.04 -5.02 -11.07
C ASN A 579 -18.55 -4.76 -10.79
N TYR A 580 -17.79 -5.74 -10.29
CA TYR A 580 -16.34 -5.65 -10.13
C TYR A 580 -15.64 -5.34 -11.47
N SER A 581 -15.93 -6.10 -12.52
CA SER A 581 -15.33 -5.90 -13.84
C SER A 581 -15.70 -4.56 -14.49
N ASP A 582 -16.92 -4.06 -14.26
CA ASP A 582 -17.35 -2.73 -14.73
C ASP A 582 -16.65 -1.60 -13.97
N ILE A 583 -16.44 -1.73 -12.65
CA ILE A 583 -15.66 -0.77 -11.85
C ILE A 583 -14.20 -0.79 -12.29
N LEU A 584 -13.58 -1.96 -12.38
CA LEU A 584 -12.18 -2.13 -12.78
C LEU A 584 -11.88 -1.51 -14.15
N ARG A 585 -12.80 -1.64 -15.10
CA ARG A 585 -12.67 -1.10 -16.46
C ARG A 585 -12.94 0.42 -16.54
N SER A 586 -13.80 0.96 -15.67
CA SER A 586 -14.36 2.32 -15.85
C SER A 586 -13.91 3.34 -14.79
N LEU A 587 -13.33 2.91 -13.67
CA LEU A 587 -12.92 3.80 -12.58
C LEU A 587 -11.58 4.48 -12.91
N VAL A 588 -11.65 5.68 -13.49
CA VAL A 588 -10.45 6.42 -13.93
C VAL A 588 -9.76 7.09 -12.73
N LEU A 589 -8.77 6.39 -12.17
CA LEU A 589 -7.84 6.88 -11.15
C LEU A 589 -6.38 6.73 -11.62
N GLY A 590 -5.46 7.35 -10.88
CA GLY A 590 -4.02 7.26 -11.10
C GLY A 590 -3.49 8.04 -12.32
N ASP A 591 -2.27 7.70 -12.74
CA ASP A 591 -1.61 8.35 -13.88
C ASP A 591 -2.34 8.05 -15.20
N LYS A 592 -2.76 9.10 -15.91
CA LYS A 592 -3.51 8.97 -17.16
C LYS A 592 -2.70 8.34 -18.29
N ARG A 593 -1.36 8.35 -18.22
CA ARG A 593 -0.47 7.64 -19.17
C ARG A 593 -0.58 6.13 -19.01
N LEU A 594 -0.81 5.66 -17.78
CA LEU A 594 -1.10 4.26 -17.49
C LEU A 594 -2.56 3.89 -17.80
N GLY A 595 -3.26 4.70 -18.59
CA GLY A 595 -4.65 4.46 -19.02
C GLY A 595 -4.86 3.15 -19.79
N ALA A 596 -3.79 2.60 -20.38
CA ALA A 596 -3.80 1.28 -21.04
C ALA A 596 -3.73 0.09 -20.07
N PHE A 597 -3.26 0.30 -18.84
CA PHE A 597 -3.19 -0.71 -17.78
C PHE A 597 -4.50 -0.72 -16.99
N ASP A 598 -4.93 -1.88 -16.50
CA ASP A 598 -6.05 -1.95 -15.56
C ASP A 598 -5.73 -1.29 -14.21
N LEU A 599 -6.76 -1.05 -13.39
CA LEU A 599 -6.61 -0.37 -12.09
C LEU A 599 -5.64 -1.11 -11.15
N THR A 600 -5.52 -2.43 -11.29
CA THR A 600 -4.77 -3.33 -10.39
C THR A 600 -3.25 -3.21 -10.54
N LEU A 601 -2.78 -2.57 -11.62
CA LEU A 601 -1.35 -2.34 -11.88
C LEU A 601 -0.93 -0.87 -11.74
N ARG A 602 -1.86 0.09 -11.67
CA ARG A 602 -1.56 1.54 -11.65
C ARG A 602 -0.96 2.07 -10.34
N PHE A 603 -1.07 1.30 -9.25
CA PHE A 603 -0.68 1.74 -7.90
C PHE A 603 0.26 0.75 -7.24
N THR A 604 1.23 1.28 -6.50
CA THR A 604 2.13 0.53 -5.64
C THR A 604 1.32 -0.25 -4.59
N HIS A 605 0.26 0.38 -4.05
CA HIS A 605 -0.74 -0.26 -3.20
C HIS A 605 -2.15 0.15 -3.65
N LEU A 606 -2.99 -0.83 -4.02
CA LEU A 606 -4.41 -0.66 -4.30
C LEU A 606 -5.22 -1.38 -3.22
N PHE A 607 -6.04 -0.63 -2.49
CA PHE A 607 -7.01 -1.16 -1.53
C PHE A 607 -8.42 -1.08 -2.11
N TRP A 608 -9.18 -2.16 -1.99
CA TRP A 608 -10.55 -2.26 -2.48
C TRP A 608 -11.43 -2.86 -1.38
N PHE A 609 -12.44 -2.10 -0.98
CA PHE A 609 -13.29 -2.40 0.16
C PHE A 609 -14.74 -1.99 -0.13
N GLY A 610 -15.65 -2.37 0.75
CA GLY A 610 -17.04 -1.92 0.69
C GLY A 610 -18.03 -2.96 1.19
N ASP A 611 -19.30 -2.67 0.95
CA ASP A 611 -20.35 -3.69 0.98
C ASP A 611 -20.31 -4.44 -0.38
N LEU A 612 -19.48 -5.49 -0.40
CA LEU A 612 -19.32 -6.37 -1.55
C LEU A 612 -20.51 -7.31 -1.73
N ASN A 613 -21.37 -7.44 -0.72
CA ASN A 613 -22.67 -8.13 -0.76
C ASN A 613 -22.65 -9.62 -1.14
N TYR A 614 -21.49 -10.27 -1.20
CA TYR A 614 -21.35 -11.73 -1.30
C TYR A 614 -21.92 -12.40 -0.05
N ARG A 615 -22.41 -13.63 -0.21
CA ARG A 615 -23.18 -14.36 0.81
C ARG A 615 -22.57 -15.73 1.10
N LEU A 616 -23.03 -16.37 2.16
CA LEU A 616 -22.83 -17.79 2.39
C LEU A 616 -23.82 -18.60 1.54
N ASP A 617 -23.36 -19.71 0.97
CA ASP A 617 -24.18 -20.69 0.23
C ASP A 617 -24.43 -21.94 1.10
N MET A 618 -25.25 -21.77 2.15
CA MET A 618 -25.57 -22.79 3.17
C MET A 618 -26.93 -22.45 3.81
N ASP A 619 -27.62 -23.42 4.43
CA ASP A 619 -28.86 -23.13 5.16
C ASP A 619 -28.63 -22.24 6.39
N VAL A 620 -29.66 -21.47 6.73
CA VAL A 620 -29.62 -20.52 7.83
C VAL A 620 -29.47 -21.18 9.21
N GLN A 621 -29.97 -22.40 9.43
CA GLN A 621 -29.82 -23.10 10.71
C GLN A 621 -28.38 -23.55 10.93
N ASP A 622 -27.74 -24.12 9.91
CA ASP A 622 -26.34 -24.56 9.98
C ASP A 622 -25.39 -23.37 10.13
N ILE A 623 -25.64 -22.28 9.40
CA ILE A 623 -24.91 -21.01 9.56
C ILE A 623 -25.02 -20.50 11.01
N LEU A 624 -26.22 -20.48 11.59
CA LEU A 624 -26.41 -20.03 12.97
C LEU A 624 -25.71 -20.97 13.98
N ALA A 625 -25.77 -22.29 13.77
CA ALA A 625 -25.10 -23.27 14.63
C ALA A 625 -23.58 -23.10 14.62
N HIS A 626 -22.96 -22.93 13.44
CA HIS A 626 -21.53 -22.65 13.33
C HIS A 626 -21.15 -21.29 13.96
N ILE A 627 -21.95 -20.24 13.78
CA ILE A 627 -21.72 -18.94 14.44
C ILE A 627 -21.77 -19.06 15.97
N THR A 628 -22.76 -19.76 16.54
CA THR A 628 -22.87 -19.96 17.99
C THR A 628 -21.64 -20.65 18.59
N LYS A 629 -21.04 -21.59 17.85
CA LYS A 629 -19.80 -22.27 18.24
C LYS A 629 -18.51 -21.52 17.87
N LYS A 630 -18.60 -20.46 17.05
CA LYS A 630 -17.49 -19.73 16.41
C LYS A 630 -16.65 -20.57 15.42
N GLU A 631 -17.27 -21.57 14.79
CA GLU A 631 -16.67 -22.43 13.75
C GLU A 631 -16.63 -21.70 12.38
N PHE A 632 -15.96 -20.54 12.30
CA PHE A 632 -16.02 -19.67 11.11
C PHE A 632 -15.36 -20.28 9.86
N ASP A 633 -14.35 -21.13 10.00
CA ASP A 633 -13.64 -21.75 8.86
C ASP A 633 -14.59 -22.57 7.97
N ALA A 634 -15.54 -23.30 8.57
CA ALA A 634 -16.56 -24.09 7.87
C ALA A 634 -17.59 -23.21 7.12
N LEU A 635 -17.70 -21.94 7.48
CA LEU A 635 -18.52 -20.95 6.77
C LEU A 635 -17.72 -20.24 5.68
N LEU A 636 -16.41 -20.04 5.87
CA LEU A 636 -15.53 -19.40 4.89
C LEU A 636 -15.29 -20.25 3.64
N THR A 637 -15.44 -21.59 3.73
CA THR A 637 -15.46 -22.49 2.57
C THR A 637 -16.71 -22.36 1.69
N VAL A 638 -17.81 -21.82 2.22
CA VAL A 638 -19.06 -21.54 1.48
C VAL A 638 -19.29 -20.04 1.23
N ASP A 639 -18.30 -19.18 1.53
CA ASP A 639 -18.35 -17.75 1.23
C ASP A 639 -18.19 -17.50 -0.28
N GLN A 640 -19.19 -16.87 -0.89
CA GLN A 640 -19.22 -16.65 -2.33
C GLN A 640 -18.11 -15.71 -2.84
N LEU A 641 -17.45 -14.90 -2.00
CA LEU A 641 -16.29 -14.12 -2.45
C LEU A 641 -15.05 -15.01 -2.54
N ASN A 642 -14.79 -15.83 -1.53
CA ASN A 642 -13.71 -16.82 -1.55
C ASN A 642 -13.88 -17.77 -2.75
N LEU A 643 -15.05 -18.41 -2.85
CA LEU A 643 -15.39 -19.34 -3.93
C LEU A 643 -15.29 -18.76 -5.35
N GLU A 644 -15.41 -17.44 -5.56
CA GLU A 644 -15.25 -16.83 -6.88
C GLU A 644 -13.85 -16.23 -7.11
N ARG A 645 -13.07 -15.97 -6.03
CA ARG A 645 -11.63 -15.71 -6.07
C ARG A 645 -10.85 -16.97 -6.45
N ASP A 646 -11.17 -18.11 -5.84
CA ASP A 646 -10.51 -19.40 -6.09
C ASP A 646 -10.74 -19.89 -7.54
N LYS A 647 -11.92 -19.58 -8.09
CA LYS A 647 -12.24 -19.80 -9.51
C LYS A 647 -11.65 -18.73 -10.45
N ASN A 648 -10.79 -17.83 -9.94
CA ASN A 648 -10.11 -16.75 -10.64
C ASN A 648 -11.05 -15.78 -11.43
N LYS A 649 -12.28 -15.57 -10.95
CA LYS A 649 -13.30 -14.72 -11.62
C LYS A 649 -13.32 -13.27 -11.15
N VAL A 650 -12.89 -13.02 -9.91
CA VAL A 650 -12.92 -11.69 -9.26
C VAL A 650 -11.72 -11.53 -8.34
N PHE A 651 -11.30 -10.28 -8.10
CA PHE A 651 -10.21 -9.93 -7.17
C PHE A 651 -8.93 -10.77 -7.36
N LEU A 652 -8.59 -11.02 -8.63
CA LEU A 652 -7.47 -11.87 -9.06
C LEU A 652 -6.12 -11.35 -8.53
N ARG A 653 -5.45 -12.20 -7.74
CA ARG A 653 -4.23 -11.91 -6.97
C ARG A 653 -4.37 -10.74 -5.97
N PHE A 654 -5.56 -10.51 -5.41
CA PHE A 654 -5.74 -9.68 -4.21
C PHE A 654 -5.64 -10.52 -2.94
N SER A 655 -4.92 -10.00 -1.96
CA SER A 655 -4.91 -10.48 -0.57
C SER A 655 -6.13 -9.96 0.19
N GLU A 656 -6.50 -10.71 1.22
CA GLU A 656 -7.47 -10.34 2.26
C GLU A 656 -6.90 -10.83 3.60
N GLY A 657 -7.30 -10.24 4.73
CA GLY A 657 -6.86 -10.68 6.05
C GLY A 657 -7.68 -11.87 6.56
N ASP A 658 -7.17 -12.58 7.56
CA ASP A 658 -7.84 -13.76 8.13
C ASP A 658 -9.14 -13.38 8.85
N ILE A 659 -10.27 -13.89 8.37
CA ILE A 659 -11.60 -13.56 8.89
C ILE A 659 -11.87 -14.36 10.18
N SER A 660 -11.52 -13.75 11.31
CA SER A 660 -11.67 -14.29 12.66
C SER A 660 -12.86 -13.68 13.43
N PHE A 661 -13.73 -12.95 12.73
CA PHE A 661 -14.91 -12.24 13.26
C PHE A 661 -16.21 -12.81 12.66
N PRO A 662 -17.34 -12.76 13.39
CA PRO A 662 -18.60 -13.31 12.89
C PRO A 662 -19.15 -12.52 11.68
N PRO A 663 -20.09 -13.09 10.92
CA PRO A 663 -20.70 -12.42 9.77
C PRO A 663 -21.26 -11.03 10.11
N THR A 664 -20.87 -10.02 9.33
CA THR A 664 -21.14 -8.59 9.61
C THR A 664 -22.58 -8.18 9.37
N TYR A 665 -23.31 -9.00 8.62
CA TYR A 665 -24.70 -8.85 8.19
C TYR A 665 -25.44 -10.18 8.44
N ARG A 666 -26.73 -10.23 8.73
CA ARG A 666 -27.69 -9.13 8.92
C ARG A 666 -28.17 -9.10 10.37
N TYR A 667 -27.73 -8.12 11.15
CA TYR A 667 -28.13 -8.00 12.56
C TYR A 667 -29.52 -7.37 12.75
N GLU A 668 -30.10 -7.54 13.93
CA GLU A 668 -31.11 -6.61 14.45
C GLU A 668 -30.50 -5.22 14.72
N ARG A 669 -31.30 -4.15 14.66
CA ARG A 669 -30.82 -2.80 14.99
C ARG A 669 -31.05 -2.53 16.48
N GLY A 670 -30.00 -2.10 17.18
CA GLY A 670 -30.00 -1.92 18.63
C GLY A 670 -29.31 -3.04 19.43
N SER A 671 -28.97 -4.17 18.80
CA SER A 671 -28.27 -5.32 19.42
C SER A 671 -27.36 -6.02 18.39
N ARG A 672 -26.39 -6.82 18.84
CA ARG A 672 -25.63 -7.80 18.02
C ARG A 672 -25.92 -9.26 18.40
N ASP A 673 -26.86 -9.50 19.32
CA ASP A 673 -27.18 -10.83 19.86
C ASP A 673 -27.99 -11.68 18.88
N SER A 674 -28.61 -11.06 17.87
CA SER A 674 -29.58 -11.68 16.96
C SER A 674 -29.40 -11.28 15.49
N TYR A 675 -29.57 -12.25 14.60
CA TYR A 675 -29.53 -12.08 13.14
C TYR A 675 -30.93 -12.07 12.53
N MET A 676 -31.30 -10.98 11.87
CA MET A 676 -32.60 -10.77 11.23
C MET A 676 -32.63 -11.30 9.79
N TRP A 677 -32.49 -12.63 9.66
CA TRP A 677 -32.41 -13.34 8.39
C TRP A 677 -33.71 -13.35 7.58
N GLN A 678 -34.87 -13.30 8.23
CA GLN A 678 -36.16 -13.13 7.55
C GLN A 678 -36.40 -11.67 7.19
N LYS A 679 -36.61 -11.37 5.91
CA LYS A 679 -37.04 -10.04 5.43
C LYS A 679 -38.39 -10.13 4.72
N PHE A 680 -39.45 -9.91 5.49
CA PHE A 680 -40.81 -9.78 4.99
C PHE A 680 -40.95 -8.66 3.96
N LYS A 681 -41.71 -8.91 2.90
CA LYS A 681 -42.11 -7.95 1.86
C LYS A 681 -43.57 -8.22 1.46
N PRO A 682 -44.25 -7.28 0.77
CA PRO A 682 -45.55 -7.54 0.15
C PRO A 682 -45.53 -8.71 -0.85
N THR A 683 -44.37 -9.06 -1.40
CA THR A 683 -44.15 -10.17 -2.33
C THR A 683 -43.67 -11.46 -1.64
N GLY A 684 -43.94 -11.64 -0.34
CA GLY A 684 -43.48 -12.78 0.46
C GLY A 684 -42.17 -12.54 1.24
N VAL A 685 -41.65 -13.59 1.87
CA VAL A 685 -40.44 -13.53 2.71
C VAL A 685 -39.19 -13.72 1.85
N ARG A 686 -38.21 -12.81 1.94
CA ARG A 686 -36.87 -13.04 1.39
C ARG A 686 -35.92 -13.43 2.52
N ILE A 687 -35.33 -14.62 2.43
CA ILE A 687 -34.22 -15.03 3.30
C ILE A 687 -32.98 -14.20 2.93
N ASN A 688 -32.27 -13.72 3.95
CA ASN A 688 -30.96 -13.08 3.83
C ASN A 688 -30.11 -13.65 4.97
N VAL A 689 -29.52 -14.83 4.75
CA VAL A 689 -28.67 -15.53 5.73
C VAL A 689 -27.54 -14.62 6.25
N PRO A 690 -27.00 -14.89 7.45
CA PRO A 690 -25.78 -14.22 7.91
C PRO A 690 -24.67 -14.33 6.86
N SER A 691 -23.90 -13.25 6.65
CA SER A 691 -22.86 -13.19 5.60
C SER A 691 -21.83 -12.10 5.87
N TRP A 692 -20.58 -12.33 5.46
CA TRP A 692 -19.52 -11.31 5.41
C TRP A 692 -19.69 -10.44 4.15
N CYS A 693 -20.71 -9.58 4.18
CA CYS A 693 -20.98 -8.61 3.11
C CYS A 693 -19.90 -7.52 3.03
N ASP A 694 -19.37 -7.10 4.18
CA ASP A 694 -18.47 -5.96 4.35
C ASP A 694 -17.02 -6.45 4.41
N ARG A 695 -16.18 -6.05 3.44
CA ARG A 695 -14.85 -6.66 3.21
C ARG A 695 -13.77 -5.62 2.89
N ILE A 696 -12.50 -5.95 3.15
CA ILE A 696 -11.33 -5.13 2.82
C ILE A 696 -10.23 -6.00 2.21
N LEU A 697 -9.94 -5.78 0.93
CA LEU A 697 -8.91 -6.49 0.16
C LEU A 697 -7.83 -5.51 -0.33
N TRP A 698 -6.63 -6.03 -0.61
CA TRP A 698 -5.55 -5.24 -1.21
C TRP A 698 -4.76 -6.01 -2.26
N LYS A 699 -4.14 -5.27 -3.18
CA LYS A 699 -3.11 -5.74 -4.09
C LYS A 699 -1.95 -4.75 -4.03
N SER A 700 -0.73 -5.21 -4.22
CA SER A 700 0.45 -4.35 -4.21
C SER A 700 1.46 -4.82 -5.25
N HIS A 701 2.38 -3.94 -5.64
CA HIS A 701 3.46 -4.29 -6.55
C HIS A 701 4.41 -5.31 -5.89
N PRO A 702 5.08 -6.18 -6.68
CA PRO A 702 6.02 -7.17 -6.14
C PRO A 702 7.17 -6.51 -5.37
N GLU A 703 7.73 -7.23 -4.39
CA GLU A 703 8.84 -6.75 -3.53
C GLU A 703 8.55 -5.43 -2.78
N THR A 704 7.27 -5.13 -2.51
CA THR A 704 6.85 -4.00 -1.64
C THR A 704 6.43 -4.48 -0.25
N HIS A 705 6.66 -3.66 0.77
CA HIS A 705 6.28 -3.96 2.15
C HIS A 705 4.82 -3.57 2.41
N VAL A 706 3.97 -4.54 2.74
CA VAL A 706 2.62 -4.31 3.25
C VAL A 706 2.25 -5.42 4.23
N VAL A 707 1.88 -5.06 5.45
CA VAL A 707 1.50 -6.01 6.52
C VAL A 707 0.14 -5.60 7.07
N CYS A 708 -0.82 -6.52 7.06
CA CYS A 708 -2.10 -6.33 7.72
C CYS A 708 -1.93 -6.59 9.23
N ASN A 709 -2.19 -5.59 10.05
CA ASN A 709 -1.97 -5.61 11.50
C ASN A 709 -3.26 -5.92 12.28
N SER A 710 -4.40 -5.39 11.84
CA SER A 710 -5.75 -5.73 12.31
C SER A 710 -6.70 -5.98 11.14
N TYR A 711 -7.67 -6.88 11.32
CA TYR A 711 -8.85 -7.05 10.46
C TYR A 711 -10.00 -7.60 11.32
N GLY A 712 -11.10 -6.86 11.42
CA GLY A 712 -12.17 -7.16 12.36
C GLY A 712 -13.41 -6.29 12.20
N CYS A 713 -14.40 -6.50 13.08
CA CYS A 713 -15.63 -5.71 13.11
C CYS A 713 -16.00 -5.27 14.51
N THR A 714 -16.69 -4.12 14.63
CA THR A 714 -17.20 -3.63 15.93
C THR A 714 -18.49 -4.33 16.34
N ASP A 715 -18.67 -4.49 17.64
CA ASP A 715 -19.82 -5.12 18.31
C ASP A 715 -20.69 -4.11 19.11
N ASP A 716 -20.19 -2.90 19.38
CA ASP A 716 -20.92 -1.83 20.08
C ASP A 716 -21.74 -0.89 19.15
N ILE A 717 -21.38 -0.80 17.86
CA ILE A 717 -22.05 0.08 16.89
C ILE A 717 -23.27 -0.62 16.26
N VAL A 718 -24.43 -0.40 16.88
CA VAL A 718 -25.69 -1.14 16.62
C VAL A 718 -26.76 -0.40 15.79
N THR A 719 -26.49 0.80 15.25
CA THR A 719 -27.53 1.59 14.55
C THR A 719 -27.96 0.99 13.20
N SER A 720 -27.05 0.27 12.53
CA SER A 720 -27.28 -0.40 11.24
C SER A 720 -27.50 -1.91 11.41
N ASP A 721 -28.16 -2.55 10.43
CA ASP A 721 -28.21 -4.01 10.30
C ASP A 721 -26.92 -4.62 9.68
N HIS A 722 -25.87 -3.80 9.52
CA HIS A 722 -24.47 -4.21 9.35
C HIS A 722 -23.61 -3.69 10.52
N SER A 723 -22.59 -4.44 10.93
CA SER A 723 -21.50 -3.95 11.79
C SER A 723 -20.39 -3.27 10.97
N PRO A 724 -19.82 -2.14 11.44
CA PRO A 724 -18.59 -1.56 10.88
C PRO A 724 -17.42 -2.54 10.87
N VAL A 725 -16.66 -2.57 9.77
CA VAL A 725 -15.44 -3.36 9.59
C VAL A 725 -14.22 -2.43 9.50
N PHE A 726 -13.12 -2.83 10.13
CA PHE A 726 -11.84 -2.12 10.13
C PHE A 726 -10.71 -3.04 9.66
N ALA A 727 -9.70 -2.47 9.03
CA ALA A 727 -8.39 -3.06 8.84
C ALA A 727 -7.29 -2.00 9.02
N THR A 728 -6.15 -2.39 9.57
CA THR A 728 -4.96 -1.53 9.62
C THR A 728 -3.79 -2.18 8.93
N PHE A 729 -2.98 -1.35 8.28
CA PHE A 729 -1.82 -1.77 7.50
C PHE A 729 -0.59 -0.98 7.92
N GLU A 730 0.54 -1.67 8.05
CA GLU A 730 1.85 -1.04 7.92
C GLU A 730 2.27 -1.13 6.45
N VAL A 731 2.71 -0.01 5.88
CA VAL A 731 2.99 0.12 4.44
C VAL A 731 4.34 0.79 4.20
N GLY A 732 5.18 0.16 3.38
CA GLY A 732 6.46 0.71 2.94
C GLY A 732 6.27 1.89 2.00
N VAL A 733 6.87 3.03 2.35
CA VAL A 733 6.84 4.24 1.52
C VAL A 733 8.24 4.66 1.08
N THR A 734 8.32 5.23 -0.12
CA THR A 734 9.57 5.59 -0.76
C THR A 734 9.81 7.09 -0.64
N SER A 735 11.03 7.46 -0.22
CA SER A 735 11.52 8.84 -0.20
C SER A 735 11.38 9.51 -1.57
N GLN A 736 11.14 10.82 -1.63
CA GLN A 736 11.39 11.59 -2.85
C GLN A 736 12.92 11.79 -3.01
N PHE A 737 13.59 10.69 -3.37
CA PHE A 737 15.04 10.49 -3.32
C PHE A 737 15.85 11.73 -3.75
N VAL A 738 16.78 12.16 -2.89
CA VAL A 738 17.71 13.26 -3.17
C VAL A 738 19.13 12.73 -3.46
N PRO A 739 19.76 13.06 -4.61
CA PRO A 739 21.12 12.63 -4.90
C PRO A 739 22.16 13.31 -3.99
N LYS A 740 23.01 12.52 -3.32
CA LYS A 740 24.14 13.00 -2.49
C LYS A 740 25.25 13.74 -3.28
N LYS A 741 25.17 13.80 -4.62
CA LYS A 741 26.09 14.53 -5.52
C LYS A 741 25.27 15.39 -6.47
N ALA A 742 25.67 16.64 -6.70
CA ALA A 742 24.89 17.62 -7.46
C ALA A 742 24.53 17.12 -8.88
N PRO A 743 23.26 17.25 -9.32
CA PRO A 743 22.85 16.80 -10.66
C PRO A 743 23.47 17.71 -11.74
N GLY A 744 24.28 17.12 -12.63
CA GLY A 744 24.80 17.80 -13.84
C GLY A 744 26.28 17.63 -14.17
N SER A 745 27.06 16.86 -13.39
CA SER A 745 28.53 16.79 -13.55
C SER A 745 29.09 15.83 -14.61
N GLY A 746 28.28 15.39 -15.60
CA GLY A 746 28.77 14.52 -16.69
C GLY A 746 27.67 14.07 -17.68
N PRO A 747 28.03 13.60 -18.89
CA PRO A 747 27.06 13.37 -19.97
C PRO A 747 26.38 11.98 -20.00
N GLU A 748 26.97 10.96 -19.36
CA GLU A 748 26.61 9.56 -19.63
C GLU A 748 25.39 9.02 -18.83
N PRO A 749 24.69 8.01 -19.36
CA PRO A 749 23.69 7.24 -18.63
C PRO A 749 24.38 6.30 -17.63
N LEU A 750 24.66 6.83 -16.44
CA LEU A 750 25.39 6.10 -15.38
C LEU A 750 24.73 4.76 -14.97
N ALA A 751 23.41 4.63 -15.04
CA ALA A 751 22.71 3.37 -14.83
C ALA A 751 21.82 3.05 -16.03
N PHE A 752 21.61 1.75 -16.28
CA PHE A 752 20.79 1.27 -17.39
C PHE A 752 20.25 -0.13 -17.11
N ILE A 753 19.19 -0.50 -17.83
CA ILE A 753 18.53 -1.80 -17.75
C ILE A 753 18.77 -2.54 -19.08
N GLU A 754 19.45 -3.68 -19.01
CA GLU A 754 19.72 -4.57 -20.14
C GLU A 754 18.89 -5.86 -20.03
N TRP A 755 18.53 -6.43 -21.19
CA TRP A 755 17.80 -7.67 -21.34
C TRP A 755 18.60 -8.67 -22.15
N GLU A 756 18.51 -9.96 -21.84
CA GLU A 756 19.15 -11.04 -22.62
C GLU A 756 18.11 -11.78 -23.47
N SER A 757 16.94 -12.08 -22.89
CA SER A 757 15.75 -12.55 -23.59
C SER A 757 14.46 -12.27 -22.81
N ILE A 758 13.33 -12.30 -23.51
CA ILE A 758 11.98 -12.40 -22.93
C ILE A 758 11.21 -13.46 -23.71
N GLU A 759 10.52 -14.37 -23.02
CA GLU A 759 9.50 -15.26 -23.58
C GLU A 759 8.13 -14.92 -22.97
N VAL A 760 7.07 -14.93 -23.78
CA VAL A 760 5.67 -14.75 -23.38
C VAL A 760 4.86 -15.96 -23.85
N ILE A 761 3.92 -16.41 -23.04
CA ILE A 761 2.87 -17.35 -23.45
C ILE A 761 1.52 -16.71 -23.13
N MET A 762 0.68 -16.55 -24.15
CA MET A 762 -0.57 -15.79 -24.07
C MET A 762 -1.74 -16.55 -24.70
N LYS A 763 -2.89 -16.51 -24.03
CA LYS A 763 -4.16 -17.12 -24.45
C LYS A 763 -4.80 -16.27 -25.55
N THR A 764 -4.71 -16.72 -26.80
CA THR A 764 -5.22 -16.00 -27.96
C THR A 764 -5.48 -16.94 -29.14
N ALA A 765 -6.46 -16.59 -29.98
CA ALA A 765 -6.63 -17.18 -31.30
C ALA A 765 -5.87 -16.41 -32.40
N SER A 766 -5.36 -15.22 -32.10
CA SER A 766 -4.57 -14.43 -33.04
C SER A 766 -3.16 -15.03 -33.23
N ARG A 767 -2.58 -14.81 -34.41
CA ARG A 767 -1.19 -15.10 -34.75
C ARG A 767 -0.41 -13.85 -35.20
N SER A 768 -1.01 -12.67 -35.04
CA SER A 768 -0.37 -11.37 -35.24
C SER A 768 0.90 -11.26 -34.40
N LYS A 769 1.93 -10.62 -34.95
CA LYS A 769 3.12 -10.27 -34.18
C LYS A 769 2.81 -9.28 -33.07
N CYS A 770 3.67 -9.26 -32.05
CA CYS A 770 3.57 -8.35 -30.91
C CYS A 770 4.87 -7.58 -30.66
N TYR A 771 4.72 -6.46 -29.93
CA TYR A 771 5.79 -5.70 -29.30
C TYR A 771 5.47 -5.48 -27.81
N ILE A 772 6.46 -5.09 -27.03
CA ILE A 772 6.34 -4.80 -25.60
C ILE A 772 6.52 -3.30 -25.40
N GLU A 773 5.61 -2.65 -24.66
CA GLU A 773 5.83 -1.32 -24.11
C GLU A 773 6.35 -1.41 -22.67
N PHE A 774 7.33 -0.57 -22.34
CA PHE A 774 7.96 -0.48 -21.03
C PHE A 774 7.65 0.87 -20.40
N HIS A 775 6.87 0.88 -19.30
CA HIS A 775 6.42 2.07 -18.59
C HIS A 775 6.97 2.06 -17.15
N SER A 776 7.47 3.21 -16.66
CA SER A 776 7.85 3.38 -15.26
C SER A 776 7.96 4.86 -14.89
N TYR A 777 7.84 5.20 -13.61
CA TYR A 777 8.16 6.53 -13.09
C TYR A 777 9.66 6.86 -13.21
N CYS A 778 10.53 5.86 -13.39
CA CYS A 778 11.97 6.05 -13.53
C CYS A 778 12.44 6.41 -14.94
N LEU A 779 11.55 6.48 -15.94
CA LEU A 779 11.88 6.73 -17.35
C LEU A 779 11.35 8.10 -17.81
N GLU A 780 12.11 8.80 -18.68
CA GLU A 780 11.65 10.08 -19.27
C GLU A 780 10.44 9.89 -20.20
N GLU A 781 10.28 8.72 -20.81
CA GLU A 781 9.13 8.32 -21.63
C GLU A 781 9.00 6.79 -21.69
N ALA A 782 7.83 6.29 -22.11
CA ALA A 782 7.63 4.86 -22.30
C ALA A 782 8.44 4.36 -23.53
N GLN A 783 9.18 3.28 -23.36
CA GLN A 783 10.00 2.69 -24.42
C GLN A 783 9.28 1.51 -25.08
N ARG A 784 9.73 1.10 -26.27
CA ARG A 784 9.16 -0.02 -27.04
C ARG A 784 10.23 -1.01 -27.49
N SER A 785 9.89 -2.30 -27.52
CA SER A 785 10.67 -3.31 -28.23
C SER A 785 10.45 -3.23 -29.74
N GLY A 786 11.31 -3.91 -30.50
CA GLY A 786 10.95 -4.40 -31.82
C GLY A 786 9.91 -5.53 -31.73
N GLU A 787 9.55 -6.07 -32.88
CA GLU A 787 8.66 -7.23 -32.97
C GLU A 787 9.25 -8.48 -32.31
N ASN A 788 8.40 -9.45 -31.97
CA ASN A 788 8.86 -10.78 -31.55
C ASN A 788 9.71 -11.44 -32.65
N THR A 789 10.82 -12.04 -32.21
CA THR A 789 11.80 -12.74 -33.08
C THR A 789 11.43 -14.20 -33.35
N SER A 790 10.61 -14.80 -32.50
CA SER A 790 10.05 -16.14 -32.68
C SER A 790 8.59 -16.17 -32.26
N GLN A 791 7.84 -17.14 -32.81
CA GLN A 791 6.52 -17.50 -32.32
C GLN A 791 6.21 -18.97 -32.62
N SER A 792 5.48 -19.63 -31.73
CA SER A 792 4.93 -20.97 -31.93
C SER A 792 3.51 -21.07 -31.35
N CYS A 793 2.73 -22.05 -31.80
CA CYS A 793 1.31 -22.23 -31.46
C CYS A 793 1.04 -23.73 -31.36
N ASP A 794 1.84 -24.38 -30.51
CA ASP A 794 1.95 -25.84 -30.42
C ASP A 794 0.77 -26.44 -29.63
N ILE A 795 0.16 -25.62 -28.75
CA ILE A 795 -1.05 -25.94 -27.99
C ILE A 795 -2.18 -25.01 -28.45
N PRO A 796 -3.36 -25.54 -28.87
CA PRO A 796 -4.46 -24.74 -29.39
C PRO A 796 -4.95 -23.66 -28.40
N GLY A 797 -5.17 -22.44 -28.91
CA GLY A 797 -5.62 -21.29 -28.11
C GLY A 797 -4.51 -20.59 -27.31
N PHE A 798 -3.26 -21.05 -27.40
CA PHE A 798 -2.09 -20.36 -26.85
C PHE A 798 -1.09 -20.01 -27.95
N LEU A 799 -0.48 -18.83 -27.80
CA LEU A 799 0.61 -18.34 -28.64
C LEU A 799 1.83 -18.13 -27.75
N LYS A 800 2.93 -18.81 -28.06
CA LYS A 800 4.24 -18.56 -27.46
C LYS A 800 5.01 -17.57 -28.33
N LEU A 801 5.61 -16.55 -27.72
CA LEU A 801 6.39 -15.49 -28.36
C LEU A 801 7.76 -15.36 -27.70
N GLY A 802 8.79 -14.98 -28.47
CA GLY A 802 10.14 -14.77 -27.94
C GLY A 802 10.86 -13.57 -28.55
N TRP A 803 11.53 -12.79 -27.69
CA TRP A 803 12.38 -11.65 -28.04
C TRP A 803 13.83 -11.90 -27.62
N SER A 804 14.76 -11.77 -28.57
CA SER A 804 16.19 -11.68 -28.29
C SER A 804 16.62 -10.29 -27.84
N ALA A 805 17.72 -10.18 -27.07
CA ALA A 805 18.34 -8.91 -26.66
C ALA A 805 18.40 -7.83 -27.75
N LYS A 806 18.69 -8.22 -29.01
CA LYS A 806 18.80 -7.28 -30.16
C LYS A 806 17.49 -6.54 -30.50
N HIS A 807 16.36 -7.02 -30.00
CA HIS A 807 15.02 -6.45 -30.25
C HIS A 807 14.42 -5.81 -28.98
N LEU A 808 15.16 -5.79 -27.86
CA LEU A 808 14.72 -5.23 -26.59
C LEU A 808 15.49 -3.93 -26.30
N PRO A 809 14.81 -2.87 -25.82
CA PRO A 809 15.44 -1.56 -25.62
C PRO A 809 16.30 -1.54 -24.35
N VAL A 810 17.49 -0.97 -24.43
CA VAL A 810 18.26 -0.59 -23.22
C VAL A 810 17.54 0.59 -22.57
N LEU A 811 16.94 0.36 -21.40
CA LEU A 811 16.21 1.42 -20.68
C LEU A 811 17.21 2.28 -19.90
N ASN A 812 17.00 3.59 -19.90
CA ASN A 812 17.89 4.57 -19.28
C ASN A 812 17.13 5.31 -18.16
N PRO A 813 17.30 4.92 -16.88
CA PRO A 813 16.64 5.59 -15.78
C PRO A 813 17.10 7.04 -15.59
N ILE A 814 16.17 7.91 -15.17
CA ILE A 814 16.40 9.34 -14.90
C ILE A 814 17.53 9.53 -13.87
N LEU A 815 17.56 8.66 -12.85
CA LEU A 815 18.44 8.71 -11.68
C LEU A 815 19.22 7.38 -11.54
N PRO A 816 20.55 7.42 -11.37
CA PRO A 816 21.40 6.22 -11.38
C PRO A 816 21.79 5.75 -9.98
N ASP A 817 20.92 5.91 -8.98
CA ASP A 817 21.22 5.56 -7.59
C ASP A 817 20.64 4.20 -7.22
N LEU A 818 21.42 3.42 -6.46
CA LEU A 818 21.07 2.05 -6.05
C LEU A 818 19.73 1.99 -5.30
N GLU A 819 19.50 2.92 -4.39
CA GLU A 819 18.37 2.88 -3.46
C GLU A 819 17.08 3.30 -4.14
N TYR A 820 17.17 4.37 -4.95
CA TYR A 820 16.08 4.82 -5.81
C TYR A 820 15.65 3.69 -6.76
N LEU A 821 16.60 3.07 -7.47
CA LEU A 821 16.32 2.03 -8.47
C LEU A 821 15.77 0.75 -7.83
N GLY A 822 16.20 0.41 -6.61
CA GLY A 822 15.64 -0.70 -5.84
C GLY A 822 14.19 -0.48 -5.39
N ASP A 823 13.66 0.73 -5.52
CA ASP A 823 12.27 1.07 -5.21
C ASP A 823 11.40 1.31 -6.46
N GLN A 824 11.93 1.02 -7.66
CA GLN A 824 11.19 1.17 -8.90
C GLN A 824 10.61 -0.15 -9.42
N HIS A 825 9.54 -0.01 -10.18
CA HIS A 825 8.87 -1.10 -10.88
C HIS A 825 8.79 -0.78 -12.37
N LEU A 826 8.87 -1.82 -13.21
CA LEU A 826 8.58 -1.74 -14.63
C LEU A 826 7.19 -2.33 -14.90
N LEU A 827 6.31 -1.53 -15.48
CA LEU A 827 5.01 -1.94 -15.98
C LEU A 827 5.15 -2.27 -17.47
N LEU A 828 4.89 -3.53 -17.85
CA LEU A 828 5.02 -4.01 -19.23
C LEU A 828 3.65 -4.32 -19.81
N SER A 829 3.43 -3.97 -21.08
CA SER A 829 2.21 -4.29 -21.84
C SER A 829 2.58 -4.91 -23.18
N ILE A 830 2.03 -6.10 -23.47
CA ILE A 830 2.28 -6.88 -24.69
C ILE A 830 1.19 -6.51 -25.69
N LYS A 831 1.55 -5.85 -26.79
CA LYS A 831 0.61 -5.28 -27.77
C LYS A 831 0.74 -5.90 -29.15
N GLY A 832 -0.39 -6.11 -29.82
CA GLY A 832 -0.41 -6.49 -31.23
C GLY A 832 0.14 -5.39 -32.12
N VAL A 833 0.99 -5.73 -33.09
CA VAL A 833 1.51 -4.78 -34.09
C VAL A 833 0.37 -4.18 -34.92
N GLU A 834 -0.59 -5.00 -35.33
CA GLU A 834 -1.72 -4.61 -36.19
C GLU A 834 -2.85 -3.92 -35.42
N SER A 835 -3.26 -4.47 -34.26
CA SER A 835 -4.38 -3.94 -33.47
C SER A 835 -3.98 -2.75 -32.58
N CYS A 836 -2.70 -2.66 -32.19
CA CYS A 836 -2.21 -1.79 -31.11
C CYS A 836 -2.89 -1.99 -29.74
N GLU A 837 -3.76 -2.99 -29.60
CA GLU A 837 -4.39 -3.38 -28.34
C GLU A 837 -3.44 -4.24 -27.50
N SER A 838 -3.58 -4.13 -26.16
CA SER A 838 -2.87 -4.98 -25.21
C SER A 838 -3.56 -6.33 -25.09
N TYR A 839 -2.77 -7.41 -25.19
CA TYR A 839 -3.19 -8.78 -24.86
C TYR A 839 -2.91 -9.13 -23.39
N GLY A 840 -2.09 -8.33 -22.70
CA GLY A 840 -1.73 -8.57 -21.32
C GLY A 840 -0.74 -7.56 -20.77
N GLU A 841 -0.90 -7.23 -19.50
CA GLU A 841 -0.08 -6.32 -18.72
C GLU A 841 0.50 -7.03 -17.49
N CYS A 842 1.69 -6.60 -17.04
CA CYS A 842 2.30 -7.10 -15.80
C CYS A 842 3.21 -6.05 -15.14
N CYS A 843 3.72 -6.39 -13.95
CA CYS A 843 4.64 -5.58 -13.16
C CYS A 843 5.86 -6.40 -12.75
N ILE A 844 7.06 -5.82 -12.84
CA ILE A 844 8.34 -6.39 -12.43
C ILE A 844 9.02 -5.43 -11.45
N ALA A 845 9.47 -5.92 -10.30
CA ALA A 845 10.29 -5.14 -9.37
C ALA A 845 11.75 -5.07 -9.82
N MET A 846 12.39 -3.93 -9.67
CA MET A 846 13.79 -3.75 -10.09
C MET A 846 14.81 -4.21 -9.03
N ARG A 847 14.40 -4.36 -7.77
CA ARG A 847 15.26 -4.69 -6.61
C ARG A 847 16.07 -5.96 -6.79
N SER A 848 15.42 -7.10 -6.94
CA SER A 848 16.09 -8.39 -7.19
C SER A 848 16.79 -8.49 -8.55
N MET A 849 16.65 -7.47 -9.41
CA MET A 849 17.27 -7.40 -10.74
C MET A 849 18.53 -6.52 -10.79
N ILE A 850 18.94 -5.91 -9.67
CA ILE A 850 20.15 -5.08 -9.59
C ILE A 850 21.40 -5.97 -9.50
N GLY A 851 22.30 -5.84 -10.48
CA GLY A 851 23.51 -6.65 -10.53
C GLY A 851 24.36 -6.48 -11.79
N SER A 852 25.51 -7.14 -11.82
CA SER A 852 26.38 -7.24 -13.00
C SER A 852 25.93 -8.33 -13.99
N MET A 853 25.33 -9.39 -13.47
CA MET A 853 24.81 -10.57 -14.19
C MET A 853 23.28 -10.50 -14.30
N ALA A 854 22.72 -11.03 -15.40
CA ALA A 854 21.28 -11.14 -15.55
C ALA A 854 20.67 -12.07 -14.49
N GLN A 855 19.56 -11.62 -13.91
CA GLN A 855 18.68 -12.44 -13.09
C GLN A 855 17.46 -12.83 -13.91
N GLN A 856 16.88 -13.99 -13.61
CA GLN A 856 15.63 -14.42 -14.21
C GLN A 856 14.45 -13.79 -13.48
N PHE A 857 13.48 -13.28 -14.21
CA PHE A 857 12.16 -12.93 -13.69
C PHE A 857 11.10 -13.86 -14.30
N GLU A 858 10.00 -14.05 -13.57
CA GLU A 858 8.79 -14.71 -14.05
C GLU A 858 7.57 -14.00 -13.44
N THR A 859 6.52 -13.81 -14.23
CA THR A 859 5.30 -13.10 -13.82
C THR A 859 4.09 -13.49 -14.67
N PHE A 860 2.89 -13.15 -14.22
CA PHE A 860 1.64 -13.42 -14.92
C PHE A 860 1.20 -12.20 -15.72
N LEU A 861 0.55 -12.42 -16.87
CA LEU A 861 -0.06 -11.38 -17.67
C LEU A 861 -1.56 -11.28 -17.35
N PHE A 862 -2.03 -10.06 -17.15
CA PHE A 862 -3.43 -9.76 -16.86
C PHE A 862 -4.00 -8.80 -17.90
N HIS A 863 -5.28 -8.95 -18.26
CA HIS A 863 -5.99 -7.94 -19.03
C HIS A 863 -7.43 -7.80 -18.51
N ARG A 864 -7.86 -6.56 -18.22
CA ARG A 864 -9.23 -6.24 -17.74
C ARG A 864 -9.69 -7.04 -16.49
N GLY A 865 -8.74 -7.53 -15.69
CA GLY A 865 -9.00 -8.35 -14.50
C GLY A 865 -8.98 -9.88 -14.70
N GLU A 866 -8.73 -10.38 -15.92
CA GLU A 866 -8.55 -11.81 -16.23
C GLU A 866 -7.05 -12.14 -16.40
N GLU A 867 -6.64 -13.37 -16.09
CA GLU A 867 -5.27 -13.84 -16.41
C GLU A 867 -5.22 -14.26 -17.89
N THR A 868 -4.41 -13.57 -18.69
CA THR A 868 -4.28 -13.81 -20.14
C THR A 868 -3.02 -14.56 -20.52
N GLY A 869 -2.09 -14.79 -19.61
CA GLY A 869 -0.84 -15.48 -19.92
C GLY A 869 0.22 -15.42 -18.82
N SER A 870 1.45 -15.73 -19.20
CA SER A 870 2.64 -15.66 -18.37
C SER A 870 3.84 -15.15 -19.18
N MET A 871 4.82 -14.58 -18.49
CA MET A 871 6.03 -14.02 -19.10
C MET A 871 7.23 -14.29 -18.21
N ARG A 872 8.32 -14.76 -18.82
CA ARG A 872 9.62 -14.95 -18.17
C ARG A 872 10.73 -14.33 -18.99
N GLY A 873 11.83 -13.95 -18.36
CA GLY A 873 12.95 -13.36 -19.07
C GLY A 873 14.17 -13.14 -18.20
N TRP A 874 15.23 -12.63 -18.81
CA TRP A 874 16.52 -12.41 -18.18
C TRP A 874 16.91 -10.94 -18.31
N MET A 875 17.10 -10.25 -17.18
CA MET A 875 17.40 -8.81 -17.14
C MET A 875 18.43 -8.46 -16.07
N LYS A 876 19.08 -7.30 -16.22
CA LYS A 876 19.98 -6.71 -15.21
C LYS A 876 19.86 -5.20 -15.19
N VAL A 877 19.80 -4.64 -13.98
CA VAL A 877 19.91 -3.21 -13.71
C VAL A 877 21.33 -2.94 -13.25
N ARG A 878 22.16 -2.33 -14.11
CA ARG A 878 23.55 -1.98 -13.77
C ARG A 878 23.59 -0.61 -13.07
N VAL A 879 24.26 -0.56 -11.92
CA VAL A 879 24.44 0.64 -11.09
C VAL A 879 25.93 0.82 -10.74
N PRO A 880 26.56 2.00 -10.98
CA PRO A 880 27.98 2.21 -10.74
C PRO A 880 28.36 2.13 -9.26
N LYS A 881 29.55 1.60 -8.98
CA LYS A 881 30.05 1.43 -7.61
C LYS A 881 30.16 2.75 -6.82
N ASP A 882 30.31 3.91 -7.47
CA ASP A 882 30.33 5.22 -6.79
C ASP A 882 28.92 5.74 -6.38
N ARG A 883 27.86 5.00 -6.73
CA ARG A 883 26.44 5.27 -6.46
C ARG A 883 25.78 4.20 -5.59
N HIS A 884 26.58 3.35 -4.95
CA HIS A 884 26.10 2.40 -3.94
C HIS A 884 25.97 3.13 -2.60
N SER A 885 25.01 4.07 -2.55
CA SER A 885 24.48 4.59 -1.30
C SER A 885 23.72 3.47 -0.58
N THR A 886 23.83 3.42 0.74
CA THR A 886 22.97 2.59 1.59
C THR A 886 22.41 3.41 2.75
N ARG A 887 21.09 3.38 2.90
CA ARG A 887 20.30 3.75 4.08
C ARG A 887 19.84 2.45 4.73
N GLU A 888 20.06 2.31 6.03
CA GLU A 888 19.43 1.24 6.80
C GLU A 888 17.91 1.49 6.85
N ARG A 889 17.11 0.54 6.36
CA ARG A 889 15.65 0.60 6.47
C ARG A 889 15.21 -0.19 7.69
N LEU A 890 14.27 0.38 8.45
CA LEU A 890 13.71 -0.23 9.66
C LEU A 890 13.20 -1.68 9.43
N TYR A 891 12.68 -1.97 8.24
CA TYR A 891 12.16 -3.29 7.85
C TYR A 891 13.13 -4.18 7.05
N ALA A 892 14.35 -3.73 6.71
CA ALA A 892 15.28 -4.57 5.93
C ALA A 892 15.74 -5.83 6.70
N GLY A 893 15.74 -5.77 8.03
CA GLY A 893 15.97 -6.93 8.90
C GLY A 893 14.72 -7.75 9.24
N LEU A 894 13.54 -7.42 8.67
CA LEU A 894 12.25 -8.06 8.97
C LEU A 894 11.69 -8.89 7.79
N SER A 895 12.47 -9.08 6.72
CA SER A 895 12.23 -10.18 5.78
C SER A 895 12.14 -11.51 6.55
N PRO A 896 11.22 -12.42 6.22
CA PRO A 896 11.04 -13.66 6.98
C PRO A 896 12.33 -14.47 6.98
N ALA A 897 12.96 -14.57 8.15
CA ALA A 897 14.23 -15.25 8.30
C ALA A 897 14.05 -16.73 7.98
N MET A 898 14.73 -17.21 6.93
CA MET A 898 14.98 -18.64 6.79
C MET A 898 15.66 -19.13 8.06
N SER A 899 15.18 -20.25 8.60
CA SER A 899 15.41 -20.67 9.99
C SER A 899 16.89 -20.60 10.39
N PRO A 900 17.25 -19.92 11.50
CA PRO A 900 18.63 -19.66 11.86
C PRO A 900 19.35 -20.95 12.26
N GLY A 901 20.18 -21.48 11.37
CA GLY A 901 20.79 -22.80 11.59
C GLY A 901 21.84 -23.22 10.56
N HIS A 902 22.93 -22.47 10.41
CA HIS A 902 24.31 -23.02 10.47
C HIS A 902 25.37 -21.91 10.31
N ALA A 903 26.44 -22.00 11.13
CA ALA A 903 27.65 -21.19 11.00
C ALA A 903 28.70 -21.93 10.13
N PRO A 904 29.71 -21.24 9.55
CA PRO A 904 30.49 -21.76 8.42
C PRO A 904 31.72 -22.60 8.80
N ALA A 905 32.20 -23.39 7.83
CA ALA A 905 33.52 -24.02 7.82
C ALA A 905 34.10 -24.05 6.39
N GLU A 906 35.42 -23.92 6.26
CA GLU A 906 36.20 -24.00 5.01
C GLU A 906 37.00 -25.34 4.94
N PRO A 907 37.79 -25.63 3.88
CA PRO A 907 37.34 -25.79 2.48
C PRO A 907 37.92 -27.05 1.78
N SER A 908 37.44 -27.30 0.55
CA SER A 908 38.05 -28.18 -0.50
C SER A 908 37.93 -29.71 -0.34
N PRO A 909 38.13 -30.51 -1.42
CA PRO A 909 38.30 -30.17 -2.84
C PRO A 909 37.16 -30.68 -3.76
N ALA A 910 37.28 -30.42 -5.06
CA ALA A 910 36.20 -30.50 -6.05
C ALA A 910 35.66 -31.90 -6.39
N VAL A 911 34.33 -31.99 -6.57
CA VAL A 911 33.64 -32.96 -7.45
C VAL A 911 32.61 -32.20 -8.29
N LEU A 912 32.55 -32.45 -9.59
CA LEU A 912 31.53 -31.83 -10.47
C LEU A 912 30.17 -32.52 -10.32
N CYS A 913 29.15 -31.76 -9.92
CA CYS A 913 27.78 -32.01 -10.38
C CYS A 913 26.97 -30.72 -10.40
N ARG A 914 26.02 -30.58 -11.33
CA ARG A 914 25.15 -29.39 -11.46
C ARG A 914 23.93 -29.53 -10.55
N SER A 915 23.75 -28.61 -9.61
CA SER A 915 22.52 -28.48 -8.81
C SER A 915 21.86 -27.10 -9.01
N ARG A 916 20.52 -27.08 -9.15
CA ARG A 916 19.72 -25.85 -9.24
C ARG A 916 19.85 -25.03 -7.93
N PRO A 917 19.94 -23.68 -7.99
CA PRO A 917 19.65 -22.83 -6.83
C PRO A 917 18.22 -23.07 -6.31
N ARG A 918 18.04 -23.15 -5.00
CA ARG A 918 16.71 -23.25 -4.36
C ARG A 918 16.17 -21.85 -4.06
N SER A 919 15.37 -21.32 -4.98
CA SER A 919 14.50 -20.15 -4.75
C SER A 919 13.27 -20.19 -5.67
N LEU A 920 12.65 -21.37 -5.78
CA LEU A 920 11.31 -21.49 -6.33
C LEU A 920 10.30 -21.17 -5.22
N PRO A 921 9.20 -20.45 -5.51
CA PRO A 921 8.01 -20.52 -4.67
C PRO A 921 7.54 -21.98 -4.57
N GLU A 922 7.01 -22.39 -3.42
CA GLU A 922 6.23 -23.63 -3.41
C GLU A 922 4.99 -23.46 -4.32
N PRO A 923 4.62 -24.47 -5.11
CA PRO A 923 3.46 -24.38 -5.99
C PRO A 923 2.17 -24.40 -5.15
N ALA A 924 1.70 -23.20 -4.80
CA ALA A 924 0.39 -23.03 -4.18
C ALA A 924 -0.68 -23.76 -5.01
N ALA A 925 -1.57 -24.49 -4.34
CA ALA A 925 -2.59 -25.34 -4.98
C ALA A 925 -3.69 -24.49 -5.65
N GLY A 926 -3.37 -23.90 -6.81
CA GLY A 926 -4.21 -22.94 -7.51
C GLY A 926 -3.70 -22.51 -8.90
N TYR A 927 -2.73 -23.21 -9.49
CA TYR A 927 -2.26 -22.96 -10.87
C TYR A 927 -3.29 -23.43 -11.90
N THR A 928 -4.36 -22.65 -12.12
CA THR A 928 -5.42 -22.97 -13.09
C THR A 928 -5.16 -22.48 -14.51
N ASN A 929 -4.00 -21.90 -14.80
CA ASN A 929 -3.65 -21.39 -16.13
C ASN A 929 -2.66 -22.35 -16.82
N PRO A 930 -3.07 -23.04 -17.91
CA PRO A 930 -2.19 -23.95 -18.65
C PRO A 930 -0.89 -23.30 -19.11
N ALA A 931 -0.88 -21.99 -19.41
CA ALA A 931 0.28 -21.27 -19.93
C ALA A 931 1.58 -21.47 -19.14
N TYR A 932 1.50 -21.71 -17.83
CA TYR A 932 2.65 -22.00 -16.99
C TYR A 932 3.27 -23.38 -17.29
N PHE A 933 2.45 -24.40 -17.49
CA PHE A 933 2.91 -25.76 -17.80
C PHE A 933 3.55 -25.86 -19.19
N ILE A 934 3.07 -25.05 -20.15
CA ILE A 934 3.68 -24.89 -21.49
C ILE A 934 5.14 -24.40 -21.40
N PHE A 935 5.51 -23.63 -20.36
CA PHE A 935 6.88 -23.14 -20.18
C PHE A 935 7.88 -24.21 -19.74
N GLU A 936 7.42 -25.26 -19.05
CA GLU A 936 8.21 -26.45 -18.67
C GLU A 936 8.12 -27.60 -19.69
N GLY A 937 7.34 -27.43 -20.77
CA GLY A 937 7.15 -28.46 -21.80
C GLY A 937 6.22 -29.61 -21.37
N VAL A 938 5.38 -29.38 -20.37
CA VAL A 938 4.32 -30.31 -19.96
C VAL A 938 3.10 -30.10 -20.89
N PRO A 939 2.50 -31.18 -21.45
CA PRO A 939 1.36 -31.09 -22.37
C PRO A 939 0.08 -30.46 -21.79
#